data_AF-A0A5Q4H3L5-F1
#
_entry.id   AF-A0A5Q4H3L5-F1
#
_cell.length_a   1.000
_cell.length_b   1.000
_cell.length_c   1.000
_cell.angle_alpha   90.00
_cell.angle_beta   90.00
_cell.angle_gamma   90.00
#
_symmetry.space_group_name_H-M   'P 1'
#
loop_
_entity.id
_entity.type
_entity.pdbx_description
1 polymer ?
#
loop_
_entity_poly.entity_id
_entity_poly.type
_entity_poly.pdbx_seq_one_letter_code
_entity_poly.pdbx_strand_id
1 'polypeptide(L)'
;MVGLSVLACLSVLTAMEPEPVDQFGNMSNLMVHGAHAFAPQQLRDVLTGDFPTIVAAHPRASLESLPRIVQGRLLAGYHQAGYADARVEVRINRAQHCLEATIDEGPVYLCGDVRIEGAVSIPVAELIERLTLPYVPAKAIKPVFSALPERHQVDWLDRNGRKVALEKAVWPHGKPARMSSMARNYLNKAVRAALWDFGFGASQFHLEPVVDRATRTVELVVTLIDEGPPTVVEDIEIVGAIRNGRQAILDYLELRPGTLLTRRERSRLEYMLWRSGRFLDLKLEPKATFAEGSSARLRITLIESPYAPGLNQPLTREQQALLRLSEWLANEDGWQADLYWSITNQAGQTEIILSPSHGFCSWSRAVSVDGSLNDSASLAVLSVPGTLAFLLPGRGQRFEISRPNTHINVMVGIDQNDDPEQPDKYFGLKMLLERSSNNDQHHENPLRLCFTISPPIAIALSTRQFVQAVWEGDQLTLRFWNDSIVVDAKTGRLLRMTGSSKYGRIHGEFREGAFAQSAAPLLQQRETSANRFQADRPLSSLLMVLSDEQWLRPLFTYRAQVKPALDMERWRPDSWHLARRLIELDVLQPIDQWIIRTISQDETKFIIPHDLHSRLCLTLMIGSSLPLADQFFPRGTWPWIVWREAGLTIAGNGSHTTEELRRAFYSDEIGPVCHLVIAWVLMPFKPGVASLFAERGLTMLDVDFFRHDYHPLLDGNSLAGGCLLRAGEILRELEPDEVQQLTDNLPEPWRASITCLAEHLRQQRGEPIDNALSSALHASWNNGWSALVAQQLSRLKSCATR
;
A
#
# COMPACT_ATOMS: atom_id res chain seq x y z
N MET A 1 -16.40 62.53 18.63
CA MET A 1 -16.33 61.07 18.85
C MET A 1 -17.54 60.32 18.25
N VAL A 2 -18.09 60.78 17.12
CA VAL A 2 -19.20 60.10 16.40
C VAL A 2 -18.85 59.85 14.92
N GLY A 3 -17.74 60.43 14.41
CA GLY A 3 -17.25 60.22 13.05
C GLY A 3 -16.27 59.04 12.87
N LEU A 4 -15.84 58.37 13.95
CA LEU A 4 -14.91 57.22 13.88
C LEU A 4 -15.63 55.86 13.89
N SER A 5 -16.91 55.82 14.30
CA SER A 5 -17.72 54.60 14.31
C SER A 5 -18.38 54.31 12.96
N VAL A 6 -18.51 55.31 12.09
CA VAL A 6 -19.10 55.13 10.74
C VAL A 6 -18.06 54.63 9.72
N LEU A 7 -16.77 54.92 9.94
CA LEU A 7 -15.68 54.40 9.09
C LEU A 7 -15.29 52.95 9.44
N ALA A 8 -15.49 52.49 10.67
CA ALA A 8 -15.28 51.09 11.04
C ALA A 8 -16.42 50.15 10.57
N CYS A 9 -17.64 50.68 10.37
CA CYS A 9 -18.77 49.92 9.83
C CYS A 9 -18.78 49.83 8.29
N LEU A 10 -17.95 50.60 7.57
CA LEU A 10 -17.82 50.54 6.11
C LEU A 10 -16.61 49.72 5.63
N SER A 11 -15.75 49.25 6.55
CA SER A 11 -14.66 48.30 6.26
C SER A 11 -15.05 46.83 6.47
N VAL A 12 -16.29 46.55 6.91
CA VAL A 12 -16.93 45.24 6.65
C VAL A 12 -17.56 45.30 5.26
N LEU A 13 -16.73 45.64 4.26
CA LEU A 13 -16.94 45.18 2.90
C LEU A 13 -16.84 43.67 2.99
N THR A 14 -18.00 43.01 3.03
CA THR A 14 -18.25 41.66 2.53
C THR A 14 -16.96 40.93 2.14
N ALA A 15 -16.25 40.36 3.10
CA ALA A 15 -15.47 39.17 2.81
C ALA A 15 -16.54 38.11 2.55
N MET A 16 -17.07 38.11 1.32
CA MET A 16 -17.93 37.04 0.83
C MET A 16 -17.14 35.77 1.11
N GLU A 17 -17.68 34.90 1.95
CA GLU A 17 -17.12 33.56 2.07
C GLU A 17 -17.01 33.01 0.64
N PRO A 18 -15.83 32.52 0.23
CA PRO A 18 -15.63 32.06 -1.13
C PRO A 18 -16.69 31.01 -1.45
N GLU A 19 -17.35 31.18 -2.60
CA GLU A 19 -18.40 30.28 -3.06
C GLU A 19 -17.91 28.82 -2.93
N PRO A 20 -18.62 27.95 -2.20
CA PRO A 20 -18.18 26.58 -2.00
C PRO A 20 -18.28 25.79 -3.30
N VAL A 21 -17.43 24.77 -3.45
CA VAL A 21 -17.43 23.87 -4.61
C VAL A 21 -18.75 23.13 -4.77
N ASP A 22 -19.30 22.61 -3.68
CA ASP A 22 -20.53 21.84 -3.64
C ASP A 22 -20.68 20.84 -4.82
N GLN A 23 -21.69 20.98 -5.67
CA GLN A 23 -21.97 20.07 -6.81
C GLN A 23 -20.93 20.16 -7.93
N PHE A 24 -20.23 21.30 -8.08
CA PHE A 24 -19.22 21.49 -9.14
C PHE A 24 -18.02 20.55 -8.98
N GLY A 25 -17.82 19.97 -7.79
CA GLY A 25 -16.76 19.01 -7.52
C GLY A 25 -16.99 17.64 -8.16
N ASN A 26 -18.15 17.37 -8.79
CA ASN A 26 -18.47 16.07 -9.37
C ASN A 26 -17.78 15.86 -10.72
N MET A 27 -16.64 15.15 -10.71
CA MET A 27 -15.83 14.90 -11.91
C MET A 27 -16.55 14.04 -12.95
N SER A 28 -17.53 13.23 -12.55
CA SER A 28 -18.36 12.46 -13.49
C SER A 28 -19.20 13.37 -14.41
N ASN A 29 -19.52 14.59 -13.95
CA ASN A 29 -20.29 15.59 -14.70
C ASN A 29 -19.40 16.51 -15.55
N LEU A 30 -18.08 16.33 -15.54
CA LEU A 30 -17.14 17.14 -16.33
C LEU A 30 -17.46 17.01 -17.82
N MET A 31 -17.88 18.09 -18.46
CA MET A 31 -18.06 18.14 -19.91
C MET A 31 -16.70 18.30 -20.57
N VAL A 32 -16.35 17.41 -21.49
CA VAL A 32 -15.06 17.44 -22.19
C VAL A 32 -15.31 17.63 -23.67
N HIS A 33 -14.69 18.65 -24.23
CA HIS A 33 -14.73 18.98 -25.66
C HIS A 33 -13.31 18.97 -26.23
N GLY A 34 -13.15 18.46 -27.45
CA GLY A 34 -11.87 18.48 -28.19
C GLY A 34 -10.84 17.41 -27.81
N ALA A 35 -11.20 16.47 -26.93
CA ALA A 35 -10.39 15.27 -26.67
C ALA A 35 -10.58 14.22 -27.78
N HIS A 36 -9.51 13.85 -28.47
CA HIS A 36 -9.50 12.85 -29.55
C HIS A 36 -8.55 11.69 -29.24
N ALA A 37 -7.44 11.94 -28.56
CA ALA A 37 -6.46 10.95 -28.18
C ALA A 37 -6.90 10.07 -26.99
N PHE A 38 -7.71 10.62 -26.10
CA PHE A 38 -8.20 9.94 -24.90
C PHE A 38 -9.71 10.04 -24.80
N ALA A 39 -10.36 8.95 -24.40
CA ALA A 39 -11.81 8.96 -24.22
C ALA A 39 -12.19 9.91 -23.06
N PRO A 40 -13.23 10.75 -23.19
CA PRO A 40 -13.69 11.63 -22.11
C PRO A 40 -13.91 10.92 -20.76
N GLN A 41 -14.45 9.69 -20.80
CA GLN A 41 -14.67 8.90 -19.59
C GLN A 41 -13.35 8.56 -18.87
N GLN A 42 -12.30 8.26 -19.63
CA GLN A 42 -10.98 7.96 -19.08
C GLN A 42 -10.39 9.17 -18.34
N LEU A 43 -10.58 10.38 -18.86
CA LEU A 43 -10.14 11.62 -18.20
C LEU A 43 -10.88 11.84 -16.87
N ARG A 44 -12.20 11.58 -16.85
CA ARG A 44 -13.02 11.67 -15.63
C ARG A 44 -12.58 10.65 -14.58
N ASP A 45 -12.40 9.39 -14.98
CA ASP A 45 -12.02 8.30 -14.07
C ASP A 45 -10.68 8.58 -13.38
N VAL A 46 -9.70 9.08 -14.13
CA VAL A 46 -8.38 9.42 -13.58
C VAL A 46 -8.45 10.62 -12.63
N LEU A 47 -9.28 11.62 -12.92
CA LEU A 47 -9.50 12.77 -12.02
C LEU A 47 -10.22 12.38 -10.71
N THR A 48 -11.18 11.45 -10.77
CA THR A 48 -11.87 10.92 -9.59
C THR A 48 -10.90 10.16 -8.66
N GLY A 49 -9.85 9.57 -9.22
CA GLY A 49 -8.77 8.91 -8.47
C GLY A 49 -7.63 9.83 -8.02
N ASP A 50 -7.57 11.08 -8.50
CA ASP A 50 -6.45 11.98 -8.28
C ASP A 50 -6.58 12.74 -6.96
N PHE A 51 -5.70 12.45 -6.00
CA PHE A 51 -5.81 12.99 -4.64
C PHE A 51 -5.89 14.53 -4.55
N PRO A 52 -5.03 15.32 -5.25
CA PRO A 52 -5.18 16.77 -5.30
C PRO A 52 -6.54 17.23 -5.82
N THR A 53 -7.05 16.57 -6.86
CA THR A 53 -8.39 16.83 -7.39
C THR A 53 -9.46 16.47 -6.37
N ILE A 54 -9.35 15.33 -5.68
CA ILE A 54 -10.29 14.93 -4.62
C ILE A 54 -10.35 16.01 -3.55
N VAL A 55 -9.20 16.46 -3.03
CA VAL A 55 -9.14 17.52 -1.99
C VAL A 55 -9.75 18.82 -2.49
N ALA A 56 -9.42 19.25 -3.71
CA ALA A 56 -9.97 20.46 -4.32
C ALA A 56 -11.49 20.36 -4.57
N ALA A 57 -11.97 19.17 -4.92
CA ALA A 57 -13.37 18.87 -5.17
C ALA A 57 -14.19 18.67 -3.88
N HIS A 58 -13.59 18.92 -2.70
CA HIS A 58 -14.32 18.88 -1.43
C HIS A 58 -15.47 19.91 -1.45
N PRO A 59 -16.70 19.56 -1.03
CA PRO A 59 -17.85 20.46 -1.13
C PRO A 59 -17.63 21.83 -0.50
N ARG A 60 -16.89 21.88 0.60
CA ARG A 60 -16.52 23.13 1.32
C ARG A 60 -15.20 23.77 0.89
N ALA A 61 -14.52 23.22 -0.10
CA ALA A 61 -13.37 23.91 -0.69
C ALA A 61 -13.85 25.14 -1.47
N SER A 62 -12.95 26.09 -1.71
CA SER A 62 -13.23 27.27 -2.53
C SER A 62 -13.41 26.89 -4.00
N LEU A 63 -14.56 27.22 -4.58
CA LEU A 63 -14.88 27.00 -5.99
C LEU A 63 -13.88 27.68 -6.93
N GLU A 64 -13.29 28.80 -6.52
CA GLU A 64 -12.30 29.53 -7.32
C GLU A 64 -11.06 28.68 -7.63
N SER A 65 -10.69 27.78 -6.72
CA SER A 65 -9.50 26.94 -6.86
C SER A 65 -9.71 25.73 -7.76
N LEU A 66 -10.95 25.24 -7.87
CA LEU A 66 -11.25 23.96 -8.51
C LEU A 66 -10.93 23.94 -10.02
N PRO A 67 -11.38 24.89 -10.86
CA PRO A 67 -11.05 24.88 -12.29
C PRO A 67 -9.55 24.92 -12.54
N ARG A 68 -8.81 25.74 -11.77
CA ARG A 68 -7.35 25.86 -11.88
C ARG A 68 -6.66 24.54 -11.57
N ILE A 69 -7.11 23.81 -10.54
CA ILE A 69 -6.56 22.51 -10.17
C ILE A 69 -6.87 21.49 -11.27
N VAL A 70 -8.14 21.32 -11.66
CA VAL A 70 -8.54 20.35 -12.71
C VAL A 70 -7.81 20.62 -14.03
N GLN A 71 -7.75 21.89 -14.46
CA GLN A 71 -7.00 22.30 -15.64
C GLN A 71 -5.52 21.92 -15.54
N GLY A 72 -4.88 22.21 -14.41
CA GLY A 72 -3.48 21.86 -14.18
C GLY A 72 -3.23 20.36 -14.18
N ARG A 73 -4.15 19.54 -13.65
CA ARG A 73 -4.03 18.08 -13.62
C ARG A 73 -4.23 17.45 -15.00
N LEU A 74 -5.25 17.89 -15.76
CA LEU A 74 -5.46 17.44 -17.14
C LEU A 74 -4.29 17.82 -18.03
N LEU A 75 -3.85 19.08 -17.99
CA LEU A 75 -2.70 19.56 -18.76
C LEU A 75 -1.43 18.77 -18.40
N ALA A 76 -1.21 18.49 -17.12
CA ALA A 76 -0.08 17.66 -16.68
C ALA A 76 -0.15 16.24 -17.25
N GLY A 77 -1.33 15.63 -17.35
CA GLY A 77 -1.51 14.32 -17.97
C GLY A 77 -1.24 14.32 -19.48
N TYR A 78 -1.70 15.34 -20.22
CA TYR A 78 -1.40 15.50 -21.65
C TYR A 78 0.10 15.72 -21.90
N HIS A 79 0.73 16.59 -21.11
CA HIS A 79 2.18 16.79 -21.17
C HIS A 79 2.95 15.51 -20.79
N GLN A 80 2.42 14.70 -19.86
CA GLN A 80 3.00 13.40 -19.52
C GLN A 80 2.93 12.41 -20.68
N ALA A 81 1.94 12.54 -21.56
CA ALA A 81 1.71 11.67 -22.71
C ALA A 81 2.40 12.13 -24.02
N GLY A 82 3.12 13.26 -24.03
CA GLY A 82 3.83 13.75 -25.23
C GLY A 82 3.21 14.95 -25.92
N TYR A 83 2.10 15.49 -25.44
CA TYR A 83 1.40 16.61 -26.06
C TYR A 83 1.92 17.95 -25.52
N ALA A 84 2.98 18.49 -26.13
CA ALA A 84 3.67 19.69 -25.65
C ALA A 84 2.88 20.99 -25.86
N ASP A 85 2.14 21.08 -26.95
CA ASP A 85 1.34 22.26 -27.31
C ASP A 85 -0.12 22.12 -26.81
N ALA A 86 -0.42 21.13 -25.96
CA ALA A 86 -1.75 20.92 -25.44
C ALA A 86 -2.24 22.16 -24.68
N ARG A 87 -3.50 22.54 -24.91
CA ARG A 87 -4.17 23.61 -24.19
C ARG A 87 -5.43 23.06 -23.59
N VAL A 88 -5.54 23.21 -22.27
CA VAL A 88 -6.74 22.86 -21.53
C VAL A 88 -7.27 24.14 -20.92
N GLU A 89 -8.54 24.43 -21.17
CA GLU A 89 -9.27 25.49 -20.50
C GLU A 89 -10.44 24.86 -19.74
N VAL A 90 -10.50 25.08 -18.43
CA VAL A 90 -11.59 24.59 -17.59
C VAL A 90 -12.37 25.78 -17.06
N ARG A 91 -13.67 25.81 -17.33
CA ARG A 91 -14.58 26.85 -16.87
C ARG A 91 -15.70 26.26 -16.04
N ILE A 92 -16.29 27.09 -15.19
CA ILE A 92 -17.49 26.75 -14.44
C ILE A 92 -18.68 27.02 -15.34
N ASN A 93 -19.44 25.98 -15.65
CA ASN A 93 -20.71 26.10 -16.34
C ASN A 93 -21.83 26.15 -15.30
N ARG A 94 -22.24 27.38 -14.95
CA ARG A 94 -23.30 27.62 -13.96
C ARG A 94 -24.68 27.14 -14.45
N ALA A 95 -24.92 27.12 -15.76
CA ALA A 95 -26.20 26.69 -16.32
C ALA A 95 -26.43 25.18 -16.14
N GLN A 96 -25.37 24.38 -16.24
CA GLN A 96 -25.40 22.93 -16.14
C GLN A 96 -24.83 22.40 -14.81
N HIS A 97 -24.48 23.29 -13.87
CA HIS A 97 -23.91 22.97 -12.56
C HIS A 97 -22.70 22.02 -12.64
N CYS A 98 -21.82 22.22 -13.61
CA CYS A 98 -20.67 21.36 -13.87
C CYS A 98 -19.43 22.16 -14.30
N LEU A 99 -18.31 21.45 -14.42
CA LEU A 99 -17.12 21.98 -15.08
C LEU A 99 -17.16 21.65 -16.58
N GLU A 100 -16.70 22.57 -17.40
CA GLU A 100 -16.53 22.39 -18.83
C GLU A 100 -15.06 22.54 -19.18
N ALA A 101 -14.47 21.47 -19.70
CA ALA A 101 -13.10 21.40 -20.18
C ALA A 101 -13.07 21.43 -21.71
N THR A 102 -12.48 22.47 -22.28
CA THR A 102 -12.15 22.54 -23.70
C THR A 102 -10.68 22.22 -23.88
N ILE A 103 -10.39 21.21 -24.69
CA ILE A 103 -9.04 20.67 -24.90
C ILE A 103 -8.67 20.81 -26.37
N ASP A 104 -7.53 21.45 -26.62
CA ASP A 104 -6.81 21.40 -27.89
C ASP A 104 -5.55 20.57 -27.63
N GLU A 105 -5.52 19.33 -28.15
CA GLU A 105 -4.47 18.38 -27.81
C GLU A 105 -3.12 18.73 -28.44
N GLY A 106 -3.13 19.32 -29.64
CA GLY A 106 -1.93 19.48 -30.45
C GLY A 106 -1.31 18.13 -30.89
N PRO A 107 -0.12 18.16 -31.53
CA PRO A 107 0.56 16.94 -31.96
C PRO A 107 1.31 16.25 -30.81
N VAL A 108 1.50 14.92 -30.94
CA VAL A 108 2.41 14.15 -30.08
C VAL A 108 3.86 14.42 -30.50
N TYR A 109 4.70 14.70 -29.51
CA TYR A 109 6.14 14.81 -29.66
C TYR A 109 6.87 13.61 -29.07
N LEU A 110 7.91 13.15 -29.76
CA LEU A 110 8.73 12.01 -29.35
C LEU A 110 10.07 12.47 -28.76
N CYS A 111 10.67 11.71 -27.84
CA CYS A 111 12.02 11.94 -27.36
C CYS A 111 13.01 11.80 -28.54
N GLY A 112 13.69 12.90 -28.87
CA GLY A 112 14.81 12.95 -29.81
C GLY A 112 16.15 12.82 -29.06
N ASP A 113 17.18 13.44 -29.61
CA ASP A 113 18.55 13.36 -29.09
C ASP A 113 18.77 14.17 -27.79
N VAL A 114 19.89 13.90 -27.12
CA VAL A 114 20.35 14.65 -25.95
C VAL A 114 21.59 15.45 -26.33
N ARG A 115 21.56 16.77 -26.10
CA ARG A 115 22.68 17.66 -26.36
C ARG A 115 23.21 18.25 -25.07
N ILE A 116 24.52 18.18 -24.88
CA ILE A 116 25.20 18.71 -23.71
C ILE A 116 26.14 19.83 -24.16
N GLU A 117 25.97 21.00 -23.56
CA GLU A 117 26.73 22.21 -23.88
C GLU A 117 27.47 22.70 -22.63
N GLY A 118 28.63 23.35 -22.81
CA GLY A 118 29.41 23.93 -21.72
C GLY A 118 30.24 22.93 -20.91
N ALA A 119 30.29 21.65 -21.30
CA ALA A 119 31.17 20.67 -20.67
C ALA A 119 32.64 20.90 -21.08
N VAL A 120 33.53 20.86 -20.09
CA VAL A 120 34.99 20.94 -20.26
C VAL A 120 35.64 19.66 -19.74
N SER A 121 35.29 19.23 -18.52
CA SER A 121 35.90 18.08 -17.85
C SER A 121 34.99 16.87 -17.78
N ILE A 122 33.67 17.07 -17.92
CA ILE A 122 32.67 16.00 -17.84
C ILE A 122 32.71 15.14 -19.13
N PRO A 123 32.75 13.80 -19.03
CA PRO A 123 32.69 12.93 -20.21
C PRO A 123 31.29 12.94 -20.84
N VAL A 124 31.10 13.80 -21.84
CA VAL A 124 29.80 14.06 -22.48
C VAL A 124 29.16 12.78 -23.05
N ALA A 125 29.93 11.92 -23.71
CA ALA A 125 29.40 10.69 -24.32
C ALA A 125 28.80 9.74 -23.27
N GLU A 126 29.52 9.53 -22.16
CA GLU A 126 29.06 8.66 -21.06
C GLU A 126 27.85 9.27 -20.34
N LEU A 127 27.79 10.59 -20.23
CA LEU A 127 26.63 11.29 -19.66
C LEU A 127 25.39 11.16 -20.56
N ILE A 128 25.53 11.21 -21.88
CA ILE A 128 24.44 10.97 -22.84
C ILE A 128 23.96 9.51 -22.74
N GLU A 129 24.87 8.54 -22.71
CA GLU A 129 24.52 7.12 -22.52
C GLU A 129 23.77 6.91 -21.21
N ARG A 130 24.24 7.52 -20.12
CA ARG A 130 23.60 7.46 -18.79
C ARG A 130 22.16 7.98 -18.77
N LEU A 131 21.80 8.89 -19.67
CA LEU A 131 20.44 9.45 -19.78
C LEU A 131 19.56 8.67 -20.77
N THR A 132 20.15 8.08 -21.81
CA THR A 132 19.42 7.47 -22.93
C THR A 132 19.31 5.95 -22.87
N LEU A 133 20.18 5.28 -22.11
CA LEU A 133 20.21 3.83 -21.94
C LEU A 133 19.78 3.42 -20.54
N PRO A 134 19.31 2.17 -20.35
CA PRO A 134 19.14 1.60 -19.02
C PRO A 134 20.46 1.64 -18.23
N TYR A 135 20.39 2.07 -16.97
CA TYR A 135 21.58 2.35 -16.17
C TYR A 135 21.52 1.69 -14.79
N VAL A 136 22.68 1.60 -14.15
CA VAL A 136 22.81 0.98 -12.84
C VAL A 136 22.26 1.93 -11.76
N PRO A 137 21.28 1.51 -10.96
CA PRO A 137 20.74 2.33 -9.88
C PRO A 137 21.83 2.74 -8.89
N ALA A 138 21.75 3.94 -8.30
CA ALA A 138 22.75 4.40 -7.34
C ALA A 138 22.88 3.50 -6.09
N LYS A 139 21.81 2.77 -5.76
CA LYS A 139 21.79 1.82 -4.64
C LYS A 139 22.50 0.51 -4.97
N ALA A 140 22.78 0.22 -6.24
CA ALA A 140 23.50 -0.97 -6.65
C ALA A 140 25.00 -0.80 -6.37
N ILE A 141 25.56 -1.81 -5.69
CA ILE A 141 26.89 -1.77 -5.09
C ILE A 141 27.81 -2.82 -5.71
N LYS A 142 27.29 -4.03 -5.99
CA LYS A 142 28.11 -5.15 -6.50
C LYS A 142 27.50 -5.80 -7.73
N PRO A 143 28.25 -5.99 -8.83
CA PRO A 143 27.84 -6.85 -9.92
C PRO A 143 27.99 -8.33 -9.53
N VAL A 144 26.98 -9.14 -9.86
CA VAL A 144 26.95 -10.60 -9.76
C VAL A 144 26.83 -11.14 -11.16
N PHE A 145 27.80 -11.96 -11.56
CA PHE A 145 27.80 -12.62 -12.85
C PHE A 145 27.06 -13.95 -12.71
N SER A 146 25.88 -14.04 -13.31
CA SER A 146 25.13 -15.30 -13.39
C SER A 146 25.52 -16.00 -14.69
N ALA A 147 26.10 -17.19 -14.57
CA ALA A 147 26.35 -18.07 -15.70
C ALA A 147 25.06 -18.85 -16.00
N LEU A 148 24.21 -18.30 -16.86
CA LEU A 148 23.18 -19.09 -17.53
C LEU A 148 23.81 -19.80 -18.74
N PRO A 149 23.36 -21.02 -19.12
CA PRO A 149 23.99 -21.82 -20.17
C PRO A 149 24.13 -21.13 -21.55
N GLU A 150 23.38 -20.04 -21.79
CA GLU A 150 23.34 -19.35 -23.09
C GLU A 150 23.53 -17.82 -23.01
N ARG A 151 23.73 -17.24 -21.83
CA ARG A 151 23.96 -15.79 -21.68
C ARG A 151 24.73 -15.44 -20.40
N HIS A 152 25.79 -14.64 -20.55
CA HIS A 152 26.38 -13.92 -19.43
C HIS A 152 25.47 -12.76 -19.06
N GLN A 153 24.79 -12.85 -17.92
CA GLN A 153 23.98 -11.77 -17.38
C GLN A 153 24.68 -11.17 -16.15
N VAL A 154 24.81 -9.84 -16.13
CA VAL A 154 25.35 -9.09 -14.98
C VAL A 154 24.17 -8.54 -14.20
N ASP A 155 23.87 -9.17 -13.07
CA ASP A 155 22.89 -8.69 -12.11
C ASP A 155 23.56 -7.76 -11.09
N TRP A 156 22.86 -6.75 -10.57
CA TRP A 156 23.42 -5.80 -9.60
C TRP A 156 22.81 -6.00 -8.23
N LEU A 157 23.58 -5.94 -7.13
CA LEU A 157 23.06 -6.07 -5.77
C LEU A 157 22.99 -4.72 -5.03
N ASP A 158 21.90 -4.47 -4.29
CA ASP A 158 21.80 -3.32 -3.36
C ASP A 158 22.52 -3.56 -2.03
N ARG A 159 22.42 -2.58 -1.11
CA ARG A 159 23.06 -2.66 0.21
C ARG A 159 22.56 -3.85 1.03
N ASN A 160 21.34 -4.30 0.77
CA ASN A 160 20.73 -5.41 1.46
C ASN A 160 20.94 -6.73 0.71
N GLY A 161 21.84 -6.79 -0.28
CA GLY A 161 22.15 -7.99 -1.06
C GLY A 161 21.11 -8.38 -2.10
N ARG A 162 20.18 -7.49 -2.47
CA ARG A 162 19.09 -7.79 -3.42
C ARG A 162 19.46 -7.45 -4.84
N LYS A 163 19.05 -8.31 -5.79
CA LYS A 163 19.10 -7.95 -7.21
C LYS A 163 18.30 -6.68 -7.47
N VAL A 164 18.94 -5.74 -8.16
CA VAL A 164 18.36 -4.50 -8.63
C VAL A 164 18.45 -4.53 -10.14
N ALA A 165 17.28 -4.43 -10.77
CA ALA A 165 17.22 -4.23 -12.21
C ALA A 165 17.87 -2.90 -12.59
N LEU A 166 18.33 -2.82 -13.83
CA LEU A 166 18.72 -1.53 -14.40
C LEU A 166 17.51 -0.60 -14.36
N GLU A 167 17.73 0.63 -13.91
CA GLU A 167 16.72 1.67 -14.05
C GLU A 167 16.51 1.95 -15.54
N LYS A 168 15.27 2.21 -15.94
CA LYS A 168 14.95 2.54 -17.33
C LYS A 168 15.63 3.85 -17.72
N ALA A 169 15.92 3.98 -19.02
CA ALA A 169 16.42 5.22 -19.60
C ALA A 169 15.56 6.42 -19.18
N VAL A 170 16.23 7.50 -18.79
CA VAL A 170 15.61 8.77 -18.40
C VAL A 170 14.94 9.42 -19.62
N TRP A 171 15.60 9.30 -20.78
CA TRP A 171 15.18 9.85 -22.06
C TRP A 171 15.21 8.78 -23.17
N PRO A 172 14.19 7.89 -23.23
CA PRO A 172 14.17 6.80 -24.21
C PRO A 172 13.81 7.31 -25.60
N HIS A 173 14.77 7.27 -26.53
CA HIS A 173 14.60 7.74 -27.91
C HIS A 173 13.38 7.09 -28.60
N GLY A 174 12.59 7.90 -29.31
CA GLY A 174 11.41 7.47 -30.08
C GLY A 174 10.16 7.15 -29.25
N LYS A 175 10.17 7.32 -27.92
CA LYS A 175 8.97 7.23 -27.07
C LYS A 175 8.35 8.62 -26.87
N PRO A 176 7.05 8.72 -26.50
CA PRO A 176 6.44 10.03 -26.23
C PRO A 176 7.21 10.82 -25.16
N ALA A 177 7.48 12.09 -25.44
CA ALA A 177 8.30 12.94 -24.59
C ALA A 177 7.52 13.45 -23.38
N ARG A 178 7.94 13.06 -22.18
CA ARG A 178 7.27 13.48 -20.94
C ARG A 178 7.64 14.93 -20.60
N MET A 179 6.73 15.85 -20.86
CA MET A 179 6.95 17.30 -20.74
C MET A 179 6.19 17.97 -19.58
N SER A 180 5.59 17.17 -18.69
CA SER A 180 4.91 17.72 -17.51
C SER A 180 5.93 18.42 -16.58
N SER A 181 5.49 19.38 -15.76
CA SER A 181 6.37 20.02 -14.77
C SER A 181 7.01 18.99 -13.82
N MET A 182 6.28 17.93 -13.48
CA MET A 182 6.80 16.83 -12.68
C MET A 182 7.82 16.00 -13.45
N ALA A 183 7.60 15.73 -14.74
CA ALA A 183 8.61 15.10 -15.59
C ALA A 183 9.86 15.98 -15.70
N ARG A 184 9.73 17.30 -15.85
CA ARG A 184 10.88 18.22 -15.85
C ARG A 184 11.63 18.21 -14.52
N ASN A 185 10.92 18.17 -13.39
CA ASN A 185 11.53 18.02 -12.06
C ASN A 185 12.24 16.67 -11.91
N TYR A 186 11.65 15.59 -12.42
CA TYR A 186 12.26 14.27 -12.48
C TYR A 186 13.53 14.28 -13.35
N LEU A 187 13.47 14.86 -14.56
CA LEU A 187 14.61 15.04 -15.46
C LEU A 187 15.71 15.87 -14.81
N ASN A 188 15.36 16.97 -14.12
CA ASN A 188 16.34 17.78 -13.39
C ASN A 188 17.03 16.97 -12.27
N LYS A 189 16.24 16.24 -11.47
CA LYS A 189 16.79 15.33 -10.45
C LYS A 189 17.66 14.24 -11.07
N ALA A 190 17.26 13.68 -12.21
CA ALA A 190 17.97 12.62 -12.91
C ALA A 190 19.27 13.11 -13.55
N VAL A 191 19.29 14.29 -14.18
CA VAL A 191 20.50 14.92 -14.71
C VAL A 191 21.44 15.32 -13.58
N ARG A 192 20.92 15.90 -12.49
CA ARG A 192 21.73 16.17 -11.28
C ARG A 192 22.32 14.88 -10.70
N ALA A 193 21.53 13.81 -10.65
CA ALA A 193 22.01 12.50 -10.22
C ALA A 193 23.10 11.96 -11.15
N ALA A 194 22.93 12.08 -12.47
CA ALA A 194 23.93 11.66 -13.46
C ALA A 194 25.23 12.47 -13.32
N LEU A 195 25.16 13.80 -13.17
CA LEU A 195 26.34 14.64 -12.90
C LEU A 195 27.06 14.23 -11.61
N TRP A 196 26.30 13.87 -10.56
CA TRP A 196 26.87 13.35 -9.32
C TRP A 196 27.46 11.94 -9.50
N ASP A 197 26.92 11.11 -10.40
CA ASP A 197 27.53 9.82 -10.76
C ASP A 197 28.95 10.01 -11.34
N PHE A 198 29.23 11.17 -11.97
CA PHE A 198 30.56 11.59 -12.43
C PHE A 198 31.35 12.47 -11.43
N GLY A 199 30.82 12.71 -10.23
CA GLY A 199 31.50 13.48 -9.17
C GLY A 199 31.27 14.99 -9.21
N PHE A 200 30.40 15.49 -10.09
CA PHE A 200 30.09 16.91 -10.22
C PHE A 200 28.74 17.27 -9.56
N GLY A 201 28.61 16.97 -8.25
CA GLY A 201 27.37 17.22 -7.51
C GLY A 201 27.03 18.71 -7.32
N ALA A 202 28.04 19.58 -7.43
CA ALA A 202 27.92 21.03 -7.29
C ALA A 202 27.62 21.76 -8.61
N SER A 203 27.52 21.05 -9.74
CA SER A 203 27.28 21.69 -11.04
C SER A 203 26.02 22.54 -11.05
N GLN A 204 26.14 23.69 -11.69
CA GLN A 204 25.02 24.55 -12.06
C GLN A 204 24.72 24.33 -13.54
N PHE A 205 23.52 23.87 -13.81
CA PHE A 205 23.08 23.56 -15.17
C PHE A 205 21.67 24.07 -15.40
N HIS A 206 21.40 24.44 -16.64
CA HIS A 206 20.06 24.68 -17.16
C HIS A 206 19.62 23.46 -17.97
N LEU A 207 18.37 23.05 -17.79
CA LEU A 207 17.77 21.95 -18.54
C LEU A 207 16.55 22.48 -19.26
N GLU A 208 16.57 22.35 -20.59
CA GLU A 208 15.51 22.77 -21.48
C GLU A 208 15.21 21.69 -22.51
N PRO A 209 14.01 21.10 -22.49
CA PRO A 209 13.52 20.29 -23.59
C PRO A 209 13.13 21.24 -24.74
N VAL A 210 13.88 21.19 -25.84
CA VAL A 210 13.64 22.02 -27.03
C VAL A 210 12.77 21.25 -28.00
N VAL A 211 11.60 21.80 -28.31
CA VAL A 211 10.63 21.19 -29.21
C VAL A 211 10.95 21.55 -30.65
N ASP A 212 11.24 20.56 -31.48
CA ASP A 212 11.29 20.71 -32.93
C ASP A 212 9.93 20.35 -33.56
N ARG A 213 9.21 21.39 -33.99
CA ARG A 213 7.88 21.25 -34.61
C ARG A 213 7.92 20.63 -36.00
N ALA A 214 9.04 20.72 -36.71
CA ALA A 214 9.16 20.16 -38.06
C ALA A 214 9.31 18.63 -38.00
N THR A 215 10.16 18.15 -37.09
CA THR A 215 10.44 16.71 -36.91
C THR A 215 9.52 16.02 -35.91
N ARG A 216 8.73 16.79 -35.15
CA ARG A 216 7.89 16.31 -34.02
C ARG A 216 8.70 15.57 -32.97
N THR A 217 9.91 16.03 -32.73
CA THR A 217 10.78 15.50 -31.67
C THR A 217 11.09 16.58 -30.65
N VAL A 218 11.45 16.14 -29.45
CA VAL A 218 11.96 17.00 -28.37
C VAL A 218 13.42 16.63 -28.16
N GLU A 219 14.31 17.58 -28.35
CA GLU A 219 15.73 17.44 -28.02
C GLU A 219 15.91 17.84 -26.54
N LEU A 220 16.60 17.02 -25.75
CA LEU A 220 16.92 17.37 -24.37
C LEU A 220 18.24 18.14 -24.35
N VAL A 221 18.19 19.45 -24.14
CA VAL A 221 19.37 20.30 -24.05
C VAL A 221 19.75 20.53 -22.58
N VAL A 222 20.98 20.16 -22.23
CA VAL A 222 21.59 20.38 -20.92
C VAL A 222 22.76 21.33 -21.09
N THR A 223 22.57 22.59 -20.67
CA THR A 223 23.61 23.62 -20.70
C THR A 223 24.26 23.73 -19.33
N LEU A 224 25.53 23.35 -19.23
CA LEU A 224 26.33 23.51 -18.02
C LEU A 224 26.78 24.98 -17.95
N ILE A 225 26.28 25.70 -16.94
CA ILE A 225 26.65 27.10 -16.68
C ILE A 225 27.99 27.13 -15.95
N ASP A 226 28.12 26.24 -14.97
CA ASP A 226 29.33 25.97 -14.23
C ASP A 226 29.35 24.47 -13.94
N GLU A 227 30.36 23.76 -14.44
CA GLU A 227 30.56 22.35 -14.09
C GLU A 227 30.74 22.21 -12.57
N GLY A 228 31.22 23.26 -11.91
CA GLY A 228 31.73 23.22 -10.56
C GLY A 228 33.00 22.37 -10.50
N PRO A 229 33.76 22.49 -9.40
CA PRO A 229 34.86 21.58 -9.19
C PRO A 229 34.37 20.13 -9.03
N PRO A 230 35.18 19.13 -9.44
CA PRO A 230 34.93 17.76 -9.05
C PRO A 230 34.86 17.69 -7.51
N THR A 231 33.91 16.91 -7.00
CA THR A 231 33.69 16.76 -5.56
C THR A 231 34.79 15.86 -5.00
N VAL A 232 35.87 16.48 -4.53
CA VAL A 232 37.00 15.77 -3.97
C VAL A 232 36.94 15.84 -2.45
N VAL A 233 37.18 14.71 -1.79
CA VAL A 233 37.26 14.66 -0.33
C VAL A 233 38.56 15.32 0.11
N GLU A 234 38.50 16.48 0.75
CA GLU A 234 39.70 17.16 1.29
C GLU A 234 39.87 16.95 2.79
N ASP A 235 38.77 17.04 3.54
CA ASP A 235 38.74 16.75 4.97
C ASP A 235 37.63 15.76 5.31
N ILE A 236 37.86 14.96 6.35
CA ILE A 236 36.95 13.89 6.77
C ILE A 236 36.67 14.07 8.25
N GLU A 237 35.44 14.43 8.58
CA GLU A 237 34.97 14.55 9.96
C GLU A 237 34.27 13.26 10.36
N ILE A 238 34.74 12.59 11.41
CA ILE A 238 34.10 11.38 11.94
C ILE A 238 33.47 11.72 13.29
N VAL A 239 32.16 11.45 13.42
CA VAL A 239 31.37 11.76 14.61
C VAL A 239 30.72 10.49 15.15
N GLY A 240 30.78 10.30 16.47
CA GLY A 240 30.15 9.15 17.14
C GLY A 240 30.99 7.87 17.19
N ALA A 241 32.23 7.92 16.67
CA ALA A 241 33.19 6.83 16.81
C ALA A 241 33.93 6.92 18.16
N ILE A 242 33.58 6.07 19.12
CA ILE A 242 34.17 6.04 20.47
C ILE A 242 35.22 4.93 20.57
N ARG A 243 34.92 3.78 19.96
CA ARG A 243 35.68 2.53 20.00
C ARG A 243 36.62 2.40 18.79
N ASN A 244 36.23 2.94 17.65
CA ASN A 244 37.03 2.96 16.43
C ASN A 244 37.78 4.30 16.30
N GLY A 245 39.11 4.24 16.29
CA GLY A 245 39.92 5.43 16.02
C GLY A 245 39.72 5.93 14.59
N ARG A 246 39.85 7.25 14.37
CA ARG A 246 39.71 7.90 13.05
C ARG A 246 40.50 7.18 11.97
N GLN A 247 41.78 6.91 12.21
CA GLN A 247 42.66 6.28 11.23
C GLN A 247 42.19 4.87 10.84
N ALA A 248 41.70 4.08 11.81
CA ALA A 248 41.20 2.73 11.53
C ALA A 248 39.96 2.73 10.61
N ILE A 249 39.08 3.74 10.74
CA ILE A 249 37.93 3.89 9.84
C ILE A 249 38.39 4.31 8.44
N LEU A 250 39.33 5.25 8.34
CA LEU A 250 39.87 5.70 7.05
C LEU A 250 40.60 4.59 6.29
N ASP A 251 41.45 3.84 6.99
CA ASP A 251 42.18 2.71 6.43
C ASP A 251 41.21 1.62 5.95
N TYR A 252 40.17 1.32 6.73
CA TYR A 252 39.14 0.33 6.35
C TYR A 252 38.34 0.76 5.12
N LEU A 253 38.01 2.05 5.02
CA LEU A 253 37.27 2.61 3.88
C LEU A 253 38.15 2.79 2.63
N GLU A 254 39.48 2.63 2.77
CA GLU A 254 40.49 3.01 1.78
C GLU A 254 40.34 4.48 1.33
N LEU A 255 39.82 5.33 2.21
CA LEU A 255 39.44 6.69 1.90
C LEU A 255 40.59 7.64 2.22
N ARG A 256 41.09 8.34 1.20
CA ARG A 256 42.17 9.33 1.33
C ARG A 256 41.69 10.72 0.93
N PRO A 257 42.25 11.79 1.51
CA PRO A 257 42.16 13.11 0.92
C PRO A 257 42.59 13.06 -0.56
N GLY A 258 41.81 13.68 -1.46
CA GLY A 258 41.99 13.56 -2.91
C GLY A 258 41.05 12.56 -3.60
N THR A 259 40.25 11.79 -2.86
CA THR A 259 39.31 10.82 -3.47
C THR A 259 38.11 11.52 -4.11
N LEU A 260 37.77 11.17 -5.35
CA LEU A 260 36.56 11.65 -6.03
C LEU A 260 35.31 11.02 -5.44
N LEU A 261 34.41 11.84 -4.89
CA LEU A 261 33.20 11.41 -4.23
C LEU A 261 32.00 11.37 -5.19
N THR A 262 31.87 10.29 -5.95
CA THR A 262 30.68 10.00 -6.76
C THR A 262 29.54 9.41 -5.91
N ARG A 263 28.29 9.36 -6.43
CA ARG A 263 27.21 8.66 -5.70
C ARG A 263 27.51 7.18 -5.49
N ARG A 264 28.09 6.54 -6.50
CA ARG A 264 28.52 5.14 -6.44
C ARG A 264 29.59 4.93 -5.38
N GLU A 265 30.56 5.83 -5.30
CA GLU A 265 31.62 5.77 -4.30
C GLU A 265 31.04 5.97 -2.90
N ARG A 266 30.15 6.95 -2.71
CA ARG A 266 29.43 7.11 -1.44
C ARG A 266 28.65 5.85 -1.05
N SER A 267 27.89 5.26 -1.97
CA SER A 267 27.13 4.03 -1.70
C SER A 267 28.05 2.84 -1.41
N ARG A 268 29.24 2.77 -2.03
CA ARG A 268 30.31 1.82 -1.69
C ARG A 268 30.76 2.01 -0.24
N LEU A 269 31.08 3.24 0.17
CA LEU A 269 31.52 3.57 1.53
C LEU A 269 30.44 3.25 2.58
N GLU A 270 29.19 3.65 2.34
CA GLU A 270 28.03 3.32 3.18
C GLU A 270 27.88 1.81 3.32
N TYR A 271 28.00 1.07 2.21
CA TYR A 271 27.92 -0.38 2.20
C TYR A 271 29.07 -1.04 2.96
N MET A 272 30.31 -0.59 2.81
CA MET A 272 31.46 -1.14 3.54
C MET A 272 31.25 -1.02 5.05
N LEU A 273 30.82 0.15 5.52
CA LEU A 273 30.53 0.37 6.94
C LEU A 273 29.34 -0.48 7.40
N TRP A 274 28.26 -0.53 6.64
CA TRP A 274 27.09 -1.35 6.94
C TRP A 274 27.45 -2.85 7.03
N ARG A 275 28.14 -3.37 6.01
CA ARG A 275 28.59 -4.76 5.90
C ARG A 275 29.59 -5.13 7.00
N SER A 276 30.32 -4.17 7.56
CA SER A 276 31.23 -4.45 8.68
C SER A 276 30.52 -4.98 9.93
N GLY A 277 29.20 -4.74 10.04
CA GLY A 277 28.37 -5.09 11.19
C GLY A 277 28.74 -4.36 12.50
N ARG A 278 29.61 -3.34 12.44
CA ARG A 278 30.12 -2.63 13.63
C ARG A 278 29.36 -1.36 13.96
N PHE A 279 28.40 -0.94 13.12
CA PHE A 279 27.66 0.31 13.28
C PHE A 279 26.16 0.02 13.21
N LEU A 280 25.41 0.39 14.25
CA LEU A 280 23.96 0.25 14.33
C LEU A 280 23.26 1.23 13.38
N ASP A 281 23.79 2.44 13.29
CA ASP A 281 23.31 3.47 12.37
C ASP A 281 24.50 4.21 11.75
N LEU A 282 24.30 4.70 10.52
CA LEU A 282 25.31 5.44 9.78
C LEU A 282 24.69 6.48 8.86
N LYS A 283 25.36 7.62 8.76
CA LYS A 283 25.01 8.70 7.84
C LYS A 283 26.26 9.33 7.26
N LEU A 284 26.37 9.34 5.93
CA LEU A 284 27.43 10.05 5.22
C LEU A 284 26.86 11.33 4.62
N GLU A 285 27.42 12.48 4.98
CA GLU A 285 26.97 13.78 4.49
C GLU A 285 28.17 14.56 3.94
N PRO A 286 28.22 14.84 2.63
CA PRO A 286 29.16 15.81 2.12
C PRO A 286 28.71 17.20 2.59
N LYS A 287 29.49 17.84 3.46
CA LYS A 287 29.36 19.26 3.75
C LYS A 287 30.29 20.01 2.79
N ALA A 288 29.70 20.69 1.83
CA ALA A 288 30.46 21.52 0.93
C ALA A 288 30.97 22.76 1.69
N THR A 289 32.27 22.99 1.63
CA THR A 289 32.91 24.24 2.06
C THR A 289 33.11 25.09 0.82
N PHE A 290 32.04 25.66 0.29
CA PHE A 290 32.09 26.49 -0.94
C PHE A 290 32.80 27.85 -0.76
N ALA A 291 33.61 28.02 0.29
CA ALA A 291 34.33 29.26 0.55
C ALA A 291 35.69 29.30 -0.17
N GLU A 292 36.35 28.16 -0.39
CA GLU A 292 37.68 28.10 -1.02
C GLU A 292 37.85 26.77 -1.79
N GLY A 293 37.55 26.78 -3.09
CA GLY A 293 37.88 25.68 -3.99
C GLY A 293 37.12 24.37 -3.78
N SER A 294 37.52 23.36 -4.56
CA SER A 294 36.99 21.99 -4.79
C SER A 294 36.78 21.08 -3.56
N SER A 295 36.68 21.64 -2.37
CA SER A 295 36.80 20.93 -1.09
C SER A 295 35.44 20.50 -0.54
N ALA A 296 35.19 19.18 -0.55
CA ALA A 296 34.10 18.60 0.24
C ALA A 296 34.66 18.09 1.58
N ARG A 297 34.15 18.62 2.70
CA ARG A 297 34.32 17.98 4.01
C ARG A 297 33.31 16.85 4.12
N LEU A 298 33.77 15.60 4.06
CA LEU A 298 32.90 14.45 4.26
C LEU A 298 32.66 14.24 5.76
N ARG A 299 31.42 14.43 6.22
CA ARG A 299 31.01 14.07 7.57
C ARG A 299 30.47 12.64 7.58
N ILE A 300 31.08 11.80 8.39
CA ILE A 300 30.66 10.42 8.65
C ILE A 300 30.14 10.37 10.08
N THR A 301 28.82 10.25 10.24
CA THR A 301 28.17 10.07 11.55
C THR A 301 27.87 8.60 11.74
N LEU A 302 28.32 8.05 12.87
CA LEU A 302 28.27 6.62 13.18
C LEU A 302 27.68 6.42 14.58
N ILE A 303 26.85 5.39 14.72
CA ILE A 303 26.46 4.85 16.03
C ILE A 303 27.09 3.46 16.13
N GLU A 304 28.11 3.31 16.96
CA GLU A 304 28.83 2.05 17.10
C GLU A 304 28.00 0.97 17.82
N SER A 305 28.09 -0.26 17.32
CA SER A 305 27.48 -1.42 17.98
C SER A 305 28.25 -1.78 19.25
N PRO A 306 27.59 -1.89 20.41
CA PRO A 306 28.28 -2.29 21.63
C PRO A 306 28.76 -3.74 21.58
N TYR A 307 28.23 -4.53 20.65
CA TYR A 307 28.40 -5.99 20.55
C TYR A 307 29.51 -6.42 19.58
N ALA A 308 30.09 -5.50 18.81
CA ALA A 308 31.13 -5.79 17.84
C ALA A 308 32.50 -5.27 18.31
N PRO A 309 33.61 -5.96 18.01
CA PRO A 309 34.94 -5.44 18.25
C PRO A 309 35.24 -4.28 17.28
N GLY A 310 36.31 -3.52 17.54
CA GLY A 310 36.76 -2.45 16.65
C GLY A 310 37.09 -2.95 15.23
N LEU A 311 37.16 -2.06 14.24
CA LEU A 311 37.51 -2.37 12.86
C LEU A 311 38.92 -2.95 12.73
N ASN A 312 39.84 -2.51 13.60
CA ASN A 312 41.21 -3.00 13.69
C ASN A 312 41.34 -4.37 14.41
N GLN A 313 40.25 -4.90 14.93
CA GLN A 313 40.22 -6.20 15.59
C GLN A 313 39.46 -7.19 14.71
N PRO A 314 39.97 -8.42 14.54
CA PRO A 314 39.25 -9.43 13.80
C PRO A 314 37.94 -9.77 14.49
N LEU A 315 36.89 -10.00 13.70
CA LEU A 315 35.65 -10.60 14.22
C LEU A 315 35.97 -12.01 14.73
N THR A 316 35.30 -12.42 15.82
CA THR A 316 35.42 -13.81 16.29
C THR A 316 34.90 -14.78 15.25
N ARG A 317 35.22 -16.07 15.41
CA ARG A 317 34.79 -17.13 14.49
C ARG A 317 33.26 -17.16 14.36
N GLU A 318 32.55 -16.95 15.47
CA GLU A 318 31.07 -16.92 15.53
C GLU A 318 30.52 -15.72 14.77
N GLN A 319 31.08 -14.53 15.01
CA GLN A 319 30.64 -13.29 14.38
C GLN A 319 30.84 -13.33 12.85
N GLN A 320 31.95 -13.92 12.38
CA GLN A 320 32.19 -14.11 10.95
C GLN A 320 31.15 -15.03 10.30
N ALA A 321 30.80 -16.14 10.97
CA ALA A 321 29.78 -17.07 10.48
C ALA A 321 28.40 -16.41 10.41
N LEU A 322 28.03 -15.61 11.42
CA LEU A 322 26.74 -14.91 11.46
C LEU A 322 26.66 -13.75 10.46
N LEU A 323 27.78 -13.09 10.17
CA LEU A 323 27.82 -12.10 9.10
C LEU A 323 27.57 -12.77 7.74
N ARG A 324 28.20 -13.91 7.47
CA ARG A 324 27.92 -14.70 6.25
C ARG A 324 26.47 -15.17 6.20
N LEU A 325 25.87 -15.53 7.33
CA LEU A 325 24.43 -15.85 7.41
C LEU A 325 23.57 -14.67 6.97
N SER A 326 23.87 -13.45 7.43
CA SER A 326 23.11 -12.26 7.03
C SER A 326 23.20 -12.00 5.52
N GLU A 327 24.39 -12.15 4.93
CA GLU A 327 24.61 -12.02 3.48
C GLU A 327 23.87 -13.10 2.70
N TRP A 328 23.87 -14.32 3.23
CA TRP A 328 23.23 -15.46 2.61
C TRP A 328 21.70 -15.37 2.63
N LEU A 329 21.11 -14.95 3.75
CA LEU A 329 19.65 -14.73 3.87
C LEU A 329 19.15 -13.64 2.92
N ALA A 330 19.96 -12.60 2.74
CA ALA A 330 19.69 -11.50 1.83
C ALA A 330 19.70 -11.89 0.33
N ASN A 331 20.44 -12.94 -0.04
CA ASN A 331 20.65 -13.36 -1.42
C ASN A 331 19.79 -14.58 -1.80
N GLU A 332 18.48 -14.36 -1.90
CA GLU A 332 17.47 -15.39 -2.24
C GLU A 332 17.78 -16.14 -3.55
N ASP A 333 18.25 -15.43 -4.57
CA ASP A 333 18.56 -16.02 -5.88
C ASP A 333 19.76 -16.98 -5.83
N GLY A 334 20.59 -16.88 -4.78
CA GLY A 334 21.69 -17.79 -4.52
C GLY A 334 21.29 -19.06 -3.77
N TRP A 335 20.02 -19.20 -3.36
CA TRP A 335 19.57 -20.38 -2.64
C TRP A 335 19.42 -21.56 -3.59
N GLN A 336 20.16 -22.63 -3.31
CA GLN A 336 20.11 -23.88 -4.09
C GLN A 336 19.05 -24.87 -3.60
N ALA A 337 18.26 -24.48 -2.59
CA ALA A 337 17.28 -25.33 -1.94
C ALA A 337 16.08 -24.49 -1.48
N ASP A 338 14.97 -25.16 -1.21
CA ASP A 338 13.74 -24.53 -0.75
C ASP A 338 13.80 -24.32 0.76
N LEU A 339 13.36 -23.15 1.21
CA LEU A 339 13.21 -22.87 2.64
C LEU A 339 11.94 -23.58 3.12
N TYR A 340 12.11 -24.55 4.02
CA TYR A 340 11.04 -25.25 4.70
C TYR A 340 10.92 -24.74 6.13
N TRP A 341 9.70 -24.37 6.53
CA TRP A 341 9.33 -24.01 7.88
C TRP A 341 8.14 -24.85 8.34
N SER A 342 8.18 -25.31 9.58
CA SER A 342 7.06 -25.93 10.26
C SER A 342 6.80 -25.27 11.59
N ILE A 343 5.55 -24.92 11.84
CA ILE A 343 5.08 -24.36 13.10
C ILE A 343 4.12 -25.37 13.72
N THR A 344 4.49 -25.94 14.87
CA THR A 344 3.71 -26.94 15.58
C THR A 344 3.22 -26.37 16.91
N ASN A 345 1.92 -26.48 17.16
CA ASN A 345 1.29 -26.09 18.40
C ASN A 345 0.21 -27.11 18.79
N GLN A 346 -0.54 -26.84 19.85
CA GLN A 346 -1.61 -27.73 20.33
C GLN A 346 -2.77 -27.87 19.33
N ALA A 347 -2.93 -26.93 18.39
CA ALA A 347 -4.01 -26.95 17.41
C ALA A 347 -3.63 -27.69 16.12
N GLY A 348 -2.33 -27.80 15.80
CA GLY A 348 -1.91 -28.28 14.49
C GLY A 348 -0.44 -28.10 14.19
N GLN A 349 -0.09 -28.53 12.98
CA GLN A 349 1.18 -28.25 12.34
C GLN A 349 0.91 -27.49 11.04
N THR A 350 1.60 -26.37 10.85
CA THR A 350 1.60 -25.63 9.58
C THR A 350 2.97 -25.72 8.97
N GLU A 351 3.05 -26.18 7.73
CA GLU A 351 4.28 -26.14 6.95
C GLU A 351 4.19 -25.04 5.90
N ILE A 352 5.30 -24.34 5.71
CA ILE A 352 5.47 -23.21 4.81
C ILE A 352 6.73 -23.48 4.02
N ILE A 353 6.62 -23.50 2.69
CA ILE A 353 7.73 -23.74 1.79
C ILE A 353 7.85 -22.55 0.85
N LEU A 354 9.04 -21.98 0.81
CA LEU A 354 9.40 -20.91 -0.10
C LEU A 354 10.49 -21.38 -1.05
N SER A 355 10.20 -21.31 -2.33
CA SER A 355 11.13 -21.58 -3.42
C SER A 355 11.36 -20.29 -4.22
N PRO A 356 12.60 -19.76 -4.26
CA PRO A 356 12.90 -18.57 -5.05
C PRO A 356 12.55 -18.74 -6.54
N SER A 357 12.71 -19.95 -7.08
CA SER A 357 12.46 -20.27 -8.48
C SER A 357 11.05 -20.74 -8.79
N HIS A 358 10.35 -21.38 -7.83
CA HIS A 358 9.06 -22.03 -8.10
C HIS A 358 7.86 -21.36 -7.42
N GLY A 359 8.08 -20.51 -6.43
CA GLY A 359 7.04 -19.75 -5.73
C GLY A 359 6.87 -20.13 -4.27
N PHE A 360 5.63 -20.11 -3.78
CA PHE A 360 5.28 -20.29 -2.38
C PHE A 360 4.18 -21.32 -2.23
N CYS A 361 4.33 -22.24 -1.27
CA CYS A 361 3.23 -23.07 -0.84
C CYS A 361 3.19 -23.18 0.68
N SER A 362 1.99 -23.29 1.23
CA SER A 362 1.79 -23.60 2.64
C SER A 362 0.63 -24.55 2.79
N TRP A 363 0.67 -25.34 3.85
CA TRP A 363 -0.45 -26.17 4.26
C TRP A 363 -0.47 -26.35 5.77
N SER A 364 -1.67 -26.36 6.33
CA SER A 364 -1.91 -26.56 7.76
C SER A 364 -2.64 -27.88 7.96
N ARG A 365 -2.21 -28.69 8.93
CA ARG A 365 -2.91 -29.88 9.42
C ARG A 365 -3.36 -29.62 10.85
N ALA A 366 -4.61 -29.95 11.16
CA ALA A 366 -5.12 -29.91 12.51
C ALA A 366 -4.73 -31.20 13.27
N VAL A 367 -4.60 -31.09 14.59
CA VAL A 367 -4.51 -32.26 15.48
C VAL A 367 -5.92 -32.82 15.71
N SER A 368 -6.11 -34.13 15.53
CA SER A 368 -7.36 -34.86 15.80
C SER A 368 -7.59 -35.11 17.29
N VAL A 369 -8.79 -35.57 17.64
CA VAL A 369 -9.21 -35.82 19.04
C VAL A 369 -8.34 -36.88 19.74
N ASP A 370 -7.75 -37.81 18.98
CA ASP A 370 -6.83 -38.83 19.46
C ASP A 370 -5.37 -38.33 19.59
N GLY A 371 -5.11 -37.06 19.29
CA GLY A 371 -3.78 -36.44 19.36
C GLY A 371 -2.90 -36.66 18.13
N SER A 372 -3.37 -37.35 17.10
CA SER A 372 -2.64 -37.51 15.83
C SER A 372 -2.84 -36.30 14.90
N LEU A 373 -2.01 -36.14 13.86
CA LEU A 373 -2.22 -35.09 12.85
C LEU A 373 -3.15 -35.63 11.77
N ASN A 374 -4.16 -34.86 11.39
CA ASN A 374 -5.04 -35.23 10.28
C ASN A 374 -4.24 -35.37 8.98
N ASP A 375 -4.45 -36.48 8.25
CA ASP A 375 -3.77 -36.75 6.96
C ASP A 375 -4.07 -35.70 5.89
N SER A 376 -5.26 -35.09 5.94
CA SER A 376 -5.67 -34.02 5.03
C SER A 376 -5.37 -32.64 5.61
N ALA A 377 -4.74 -31.77 4.80
CA ALA A 377 -4.57 -30.38 5.18
C ALA A 377 -5.94 -29.68 5.32
N SER A 378 -6.08 -28.89 6.39
CA SER A 378 -7.25 -28.08 6.70
C SER A 378 -7.28 -26.76 5.93
N LEU A 379 -6.13 -26.27 5.46
CA LEU A 379 -6.00 -25.15 4.53
C LEU A 379 -4.66 -25.26 3.82
N ALA A 380 -4.61 -24.96 2.53
CA ALA A 380 -3.36 -24.77 1.80
C ALA A 380 -3.39 -23.51 0.95
N VAL A 381 -2.24 -22.86 0.79
CA VAL A 381 -2.05 -21.71 -0.09
C VAL A 381 -0.99 -22.06 -1.10
N LEU A 382 -1.23 -21.76 -2.37
CA LEU A 382 -0.31 -22.02 -3.46
C LEU A 382 -0.19 -20.75 -4.31
N SER A 383 1.04 -20.26 -4.43
CA SER A 383 1.40 -19.15 -5.31
C SER A 383 2.49 -19.63 -6.25
N VAL A 384 2.15 -19.76 -7.53
CA VAL A 384 3.04 -20.15 -8.63
C VAL A 384 2.92 -19.11 -9.74
N PRO A 385 3.78 -19.13 -10.77
CA PRO A 385 3.72 -18.14 -11.85
C PRO A 385 2.30 -17.95 -12.40
N GLY A 386 1.82 -16.70 -12.36
CA GLY A 386 0.49 -16.31 -12.83
C GLY A 386 -0.71 -16.85 -12.04
N THR A 387 -0.54 -17.49 -10.87
CA THR A 387 -1.65 -18.07 -10.10
C THR A 387 -1.49 -17.87 -8.61
N LEU A 388 -2.56 -17.42 -7.94
CA LEU A 388 -2.72 -17.50 -6.49
C LEU A 388 -3.96 -18.32 -6.17
N ALA A 389 -3.78 -19.43 -5.45
CA ALA A 389 -4.84 -20.35 -5.07
C ALA A 389 -4.85 -20.58 -3.55
N PHE A 390 -6.05 -20.57 -2.98
CA PHE A 390 -6.33 -21.07 -1.64
C PHE A 390 -7.10 -22.39 -1.80
N LEU A 391 -6.71 -23.42 -1.08
CA LEU A 391 -7.22 -24.79 -1.21
C LEU A 391 -7.76 -25.26 0.14
N LEU A 392 -8.88 -25.97 0.13
CA LEU A 392 -9.38 -26.76 1.26
C LEU A 392 -9.33 -28.25 0.90
N PRO A 393 -8.17 -28.91 1.06
CA PRO A 393 -7.95 -30.26 0.60
C PRO A 393 -8.97 -31.30 1.05
N GLY A 394 -9.29 -31.32 2.34
CA GLY A 394 -10.26 -32.28 2.90
C GLY A 394 -11.70 -32.14 2.36
N ARG A 395 -11.97 -31.12 1.52
CA ARG A 395 -13.30 -30.85 0.94
C ARG A 395 -13.31 -30.74 -0.58
N GLY A 396 -12.17 -30.88 -1.26
CA GLY A 396 -12.09 -30.75 -2.72
C GLY A 396 -12.53 -29.39 -3.25
N GLN A 397 -12.29 -28.31 -2.50
CA GLN A 397 -12.62 -26.94 -2.90
C GLN A 397 -11.36 -26.09 -3.07
N ARG A 398 -11.40 -25.16 -4.04
CA ARG A 398 -10.36 -24.14 -4.23
C ARG A 398 -10.97 -22.76 -4.45
N PHE A 399 -10.21 -21.72 -4.14
CA PHE A 399 -10.48 -20.35 -4.52
C PHE A 399 -9.24 -19.83 -5.24
N GLU A 400 -9.33 -19.66 -6.55
CA GLU A 400 -8.19 -19.34 -7.41
C GLU A 400 -8.44 -18.06 -8.20
N ILE A 401 -7.47 -17.14 -8.10
CA ILE A 401 -7.38 -15.94 -8.93
C ILE A 401 -6.29 -16.17 -9.96
N SER A 402 -6.67 -16.29 -11.23
CA SER A 402 -5.75 -16.45 -12.36
C SER A 402 -5.26 -15.07 -12.84
N ARG A 403 -3.95 -14.94 -13.10
CA ARG A 403 -3.27 -13.73 -13.60
C ARG A 403 -3.59 -12.46 -12.79
N PRO A 404 -3.25 -12.41 -11.51
CA PRO A 404 -3.40 -11.17 -10.75
C PRO A 404 -2.54 -10.07 -11.40
N ASN A 405 -3.15 -8.92 -11.73
CA ASN A 405 -2.48 -7.74 -12.29
C ASN A 405 -1.57 -7.01 -11.27
N THR A 406 -1.20 -7.67 -10.17
CA THR A 406 -0.53 -7.07 -9.03
C THR A 406 0.36 -8.10 -8.36
N HIS A 407 1.63 -7.74 -8.23
CA HIS A 407 2.62 -8.52 -7.48
C HIS A 407 2.77 -7.93 -6.08
N ILE A 408 2.82 -8.80 -5.08
CA ILE A 408 2.96 -8.45 -3.67
C ILE A 408 4.30 -8.98 -3.17
N ASN A 409 5.16 -8.06 -2.76
CA ASN A 409 6.40 -8.37 -2.06
C ASN A 409 6.18 -8.24 -0.55
N VAL A 410 6.44 -9.31 0.20
CA VAL A 410 6.38 -9.38 1.65
C VAL A 410 7.81 -9.44 2.18
N MET A 411 8.29 -8.36 2.74
CA MET A 411 9.62 -8.30 3.36
C MET A 411 9.50 -8.54 4.86
N VAL A 412 10.24 -9.51 5.37
CA VAL A 412 10.36 -9.85 6.78
C VAL A 412 11.79 -9.59 7.21
N GLY A 413 11.98 -8.50 7.96
CA GLY A 413 13.29 -8.07 8.46
C GLY A 413 13.39 -8.17 9.97
N ILE A 414 14.58 -8.52 10.48
CA ILE A 414 14.96 -8.22 11.87
C ILE A 414 15.84 -6.98 11.82
N ASP A 415 15.39 -5.93 12.48
CA ASP A 415 16.04 -4.63 12.51
C ASP A 415 16.13 -4.08 13.95
N GLN A 416 16.80 -2.94 14.13
CA GLN A 416 16.84 -2.26 15.43
C GLN A 416 15.41 -1.92 15.86
N ASN A 417 15.13 -2.11 17.15
CA ASN A 417 13.85 -1.71 17.71
C ASN A 417 13.85 -0.19 17.87
N ASP A 418 12.97 0.47 17.13
CA ASP A 418 12.78 1.91 17.17
C ASP A 418 11.59 2.31 18.06
N ASP A 419 11.00 1.35 18.79
CA ASP A 419 9.83 1.55 19.65
C ASP A 419 10.22 2.24 20.98
N PRO A 420 9.82 3.51 21.20
CA PRO A 420 10.15 4.24 22.41
C PRO A 420 9.45 3.68 23.66
N GLU A 421 8.40 2.86 23.51
CA GLU A 421 7.69 2.22 24.63
C GLU A 421 8.36 0.93 25.11
N GLN A 422 9.32 0.39 24.34
CA GLN A 422 10.05 -0.85 24.68
C GLN A 422 11.58 -0.69 24.53
N PRO A 423 12.21 0.26 25.24
CA PRO A 423 13.64 0.55 25.10
C PRO A 423 14.56 -0.63 25.46
N ASP A 424 14.11 -1.54 26.31
CA ASP A 424 14.88 -2.73 26.72
C ASP A 424 14.93 -3.82 25.64
N LYS A 425 14.07 -3.72 24.62
CA LYS A 425 14.05 -4.63 23.49
C LYS A 425 14.88 -4.00 22.38
N TYR A 426 16.07 -4.53 22.11
CA TYR A 426 17.00 -3.91 21.16
C TYR A 426 16.67 -4.19 19.68
N PHE A 427 15.87 -5.22 19.37
CA PHE A 427 15.54 -5.62 17.99
C PHE A 427 14.03 -5.82 17.79
N GLY A 428 13.53 -5.43 16.62
CA GLY A 428 12.16 -5.56 16.19
C GLY A 428 12.02 -6.38 14.92
N LEU A 429 10.92 -7.13 14.82
CA LEU A 429 10.50 -7.76 13.56
C LEU A 429 9.78 -6.68 12.74
N LYS A 430 10.33 -6.31 11.59
CA LYS A 430 9.70 -5.41 10.63
C LYS A 430 9.10 -6.25 9.49
N MET A 431 7.81 -6.08 9.25
CA MET A 431 7.14 -6.64 8.09
C MET A 431 6.69 -5.51 7.17
N LEU A 432 7.10 -5.54 5.91
CA LEU A 432 6.70 -4.55 4.91
C LEU A 432 6.02 -5.25 3.73
N LEU A 433 4.90 -4.69 3.31
CA LEU A 433 4.20 -5.08 2.09
C LEU A 433 4.48 -4.03 1.03
N GLU A 434 5.00 -4.44 -0.11
CA GLU A 434 5.24 -3.58 -1.26
C GLU A 434 4.49 -4.11 -2.47
N ARG A 435 3.77 -3.21 -3.15
CA ARG A 435 3.08 -3.50 -4.41
C ARG A 435 4.02 -3.14 -5.55
N SER A 436 4.53 -4.12 -6.29
CA SER A 436 5.23 -3.82 -7.54
C SER A 436 4.23 -3.79 -8.69
N SER A 437 4.38 -2.78 -9.56
CA SER A 437 3.62 -2.70 -10.81
C SER A 437 4.28 -3.57 -11.88
N ASN A 438 3.50 -4.00 -12.88
CA ASN A 438 3.87 -4.84 -14.04
C ASN A 438 5.17 -4.45 -14.81
N ASN A 439 5.83 -3.35 -14.46
CA ASN A 439 7.05 -2.89 -15.09
C ASN A 439 8.34 -3.56 -14.57
N ASP A 440 8.28 -4.32 -13.46
CA ASP A 440 9.37 -5.19 -13.03
C ASP A 440 9.27 -6.52 -13.80
N GLN A 441 9.74 -6.52 -15.04
CA GLN A 441 9.65 -7.64 -16.01
C GLN A 441 10.36 -8.95 -15.59
N HIS A 442 10.79 -9.09 -14.33
CA HIS A 442 11.64 -10.19 -13.90
C HIS A 442 10.94 -11.25 -13.05
N HIS A 443 9.68 -11.05 -12.64
CA HIS A 443 9.05 -11.95 -11.68
C HIS A 443 7.60 -12.33 -12.05
N GLU A 444 7.41 -13.58 -12.46
CA GLU A 444 6.08 -14.13 -12.81
C GLU A 444 5.24 -14.52 -11.58
N ASN A 445 5.85 -14.59 -10.40
CA ASN A 445 5.19 -14.99 -9.15
C ASN A 445 4.39 -13.83 -8.53
N PRO A 446 3.12 -14.07 -8.12
CA PRO A 446 2.28 -13.02 -7.56
C PRO A 446 2.61 -12.66 -6.10
N LEU A 447 3.24 -13.58 -5.35
CA LEU A 447 3.69 -13.37 -3.99
C LEU A 447 5.20 -13.66 -3.88
N ARG A 448 5.95 -12.70 -3.32
CA ARG A 448 7.36 -12.88 -2.97
C ARG A 448 7.56 -12.68 -1.48
N LEU A 449 8.37 -13.52 -0.84
CA LEU A 449 8.77 -13.37 0.55
C LEU A 449 10.27 -13.13 0.62
N CYS A 450 10.68 -12.05 1.30
CA CYS A 450 12.07 -11.68 1.44
C CYS A 450 12.52 -11.65 2.89
N PHE A 451 13.70 -12.21 3.19
CA PHE A 451 14.26 -12.23 4.55
C PHE A 451 15.51 -11.37 4.65
N THR A 452 15.57 -10.52 5.68
CA THR A 452 16.76 -9.69 5.92
C THR A 452 17.07 -9.62 7.41
N ILE A 453 18.35 -9.74 7.77
CA ILE A 453 18.84 -9.43 9.11
C ILE A 453 19.96 -8.42 8.92
N SER A 454 19.94 -7.29 9.62
CA SER A 454 21.02 -6.33 9.47
C SER A 454 22.34 -6.90 10.04
N PRO A 455 23.50 -6.64 9.40
CA PRO A 455 24.79 -7.16 9.84
C PRO A 455 25.13 -6.89 11.31
N PRO A 456 24.86 -5.71 11.88
CA PRO A 456 25.13 -5.45 13.31
C PRO A 456 24.31 -6.33 14.24
N ILE A 457 23.07 -6.64 13.85
CA ILE A 457 22.19 -7.52 14.61
C ILE A 457 22.67 -8.97 14.53
N ALA A 458 23.06 -9.41 13.33
CA ALA A 458 23.61 -10.75 13.14
C ALA A 458 24.84 -11.00 14.04
N ILE A 459 25.76 -10.04 14.11
CA ILE A 459 26.93 -10.09 15.01
C ILE A 459 26.51 -10.12 16.49
N ALA A 460 25.52 -9.30 16.87
CA ALA A 460 25.06 -9.22 18.25
C ALA A 460 24.40 -10.52 18.76
N LEU A 461 23.98 -11.43 17.88
CA LEU A 461 23.36 -12.69 18.30
C LEU A 461 24.31 -13.56 19.12
N SER A 462 25.62 -13.60 18.82
CA SER A 462 26.56 -14.45 19.56
C SER A 462 27.01 -13.88 20.90
N THR A 463 26.79 -12.59 21.17
CA THR A 463 27.33 -11.89 22.34
C THR A 463 26.31 -11.69 23.46
N ARG A 464 25.12 -12.28 23.35
CA ARG A 464 24.07 -12.14 24.36
C ARG A 464 24.33 -13.04 25.56
N GLN A 465 23.99 -12.54 26.75
CA GLN A 465 24.27 -13.17 28.05
C GLN A 465 23.68 -14.58 28.23
N PHE A 466 22.74 -14.99 27.37
CA PHE A 466 22.08 -16.31 27.42
C PHE A 466 22.27 -17.13 26.14
N VAL A 467 23.27 -16.79 25.32
CA VAL A 467 23.58 -17.51 24.09
C VAL A 467 24.81 -18.36 24.29
N GLN A 468 24.68 -19.65 23.98
CA GLN A 468 25.81 -20.58 23.94
C GLN A 468 26.13 -20.91 22.49
N ALA A 469 27.34 -20.57 22.05
CA ALA A 469 27.87 -20.98 20.75
C ALA A 469 28.61 -22.32 20.90
N VAL A 470 28.18 -23.32 20.14
CA VAL A 470 28.79 -24.66 20.10
C VAL A 470 29.27 -24.93 18.68
N TRP A 471 30.50 -25.43 18.56
CA TRP A 471 31.13 -25.76 17.29
C TRP A 471 31.24 -27.27 17.09
N GLU A 472 30.79 -27.75 15.93
CA GLU A 472 30.98 -29.12 15.47
C GLU A 472 31.57 -29.07 14.05
N GLY A 473 32.89 -29.22 13.95
CA GLY A 473 33.61 -29.03 12.68
C GLY A 473 33.42 -27.61 12.12
N ASP A 474 32.79 -27.52 10.95
CA ASP A 474 32.45 -26.28 10.25
C ASP A 474 31.03 -25.75 10.56
N GLN A 475 30.29 -26.40 11.47
CA GLN A 475 28.95 -25.95 11.87
C GLN A 475 28.98 -25.16 13.16
N LEU A 476 28.33 -24.00 13.14
CA LEU A 476 28.07 -23.16 14.31
C LEU A 476 26.62 -23.40 14.77
N THR A 477 26.45 -23.85 16.00
CA THR A 477 25.15 -23.91 16.67
C THR A 477 25.07 -22.82 17.73
N LEU A 478 24.15 -21.86 17.56
CA LEU A 478 23.75 -20.93 18.61
C LEU A 478 22.55 -21.51 19.36
N ARG A 479 22.66 -21.65 20.68
CA ARG A 479 21.55 -22.07 21.56
C ARG A 479 21.05 -20.88 22.37
N PHE A 480 19.73 -20.69 22.37
CA PHE A 480 19.03 -19.65 23.11
C PHE A 480 17.96 -20.31 23.97
N TRP A 481 18.18 -20.51 25.27
CA TRP A 481 17.19 -21.18 26.13
C TRP A 481 16.74 -22.55 25.53
N ASN A 482 15.54 -22.62 24.95
CA ASN A 482 14.96 -23.81 24.29
C ASN A 482 15.07 -23.81 22.75
N ASP A 483 15.71 -22.79 22.18
CA ASP A 483 15.77 -22.50 20.76
C ASP A 483 17.21 -22.69 20.26
N SER A 484 17.38 -22.93 18.96
CA SER A 484 18.70 -23.09 18.35
C SER A 484 18.73 -22.65 16.89
N ILE A 485 19.88 -22.16 16.45
CA ILE A 485 20.17 -21.83 15.05
C ILE A 485 21.48 -22.53 14.69
N VAL A 486 21.47 -23.32 13.63
CA VAL A 486 22.62 -24.05 13.09
C VAL A 486 22.98 -23.47 11.73
N VAL A 487 24.23 -23.07 11.59
CA VAL A 487 24.76 -22.37 10.41
C VAL A 487 26.01 -23.10 9.92
N ASP A 488 26.13 -23.28 8.62
CA ASP A 488 27.40 -23.65 8.00
C ASP A 488 28.32 -22.43 7.99
N ALA A 489 29.42 -22.47 8.75
CA ALA A 489 30.26 -21.30 8.97
C ALA A 489 31.07 -20.88 7.74
N LYS A 490 31.32 -21.80 6.79
CA LYS A 490 32.06 -21.49 5.56
C LYS A 490 31.19 -20.72 4.58
N THR A 491 29.94 -21.14 4.39
CA THR A 491 29.04 -20.57 3.39
C THR A 491 28.09 -19.53 3.97
N GLY A 492 27.86 -19.55 5.29
CA GLY A 492 26.80 -18.78 5.95
C GLY A 492 25.42 -19.42 5.82
N ARG A 493 25.30 -20.57 5.15
CA ARG A 493 24.01 -21.21 4.89
C ARG A 493 23.31 -21.55 6.21
N LEU A 494 22.05 -21.14 6.34
CA LEU A 494 21.20 -21.63 7.43
C LEU A 494 20.92 -23.12 7.20
N LEU A 495 21.38 -23.96 8.11
CA LEU A 495 21.14 -25.40 8.06
C LEU A 495 19.84 -25.75 8.78
N ARG A 496 19.68 -25.23 9.99
CA ARG A 496 18.52 -25.51 10.83
C ARG A 496 18.21 -24.34 11.76
N MET A 497 16.94 -24.13 12.03
CA MET A 497 16.44 -23.26 13.08
C MET A 497 15.38 -24.02 13.87
N THR A 498 15.41 -23.93 15.19
CA THR A 498 14.36 -24.43 16.06
C THR A 498 14.07 -23.35 17.08
N GLY A 499 12.81 -23.11 17.40
CA GLY A 499 12.51 -22.24 18.51
C GLY A 499 11.09 -22.28 18.99
N SER A 500 10.77 -21.37 19.89
CA SER A 500 9.44 -21.20 20.44
C SER A 500 8.98 -19.77 20.20
N SER A 501 7.76 -19.65 19.69
CA SER A 501 7.11 -18.36 19.50
C SER A 501 5.75 -18.38 20.17
N LYS A 502 5.11 -17.21 20.26
CA LYS A 502 3.69 -17.11 20.63
C LYS A 502 2.75 -17.93 19.74
N TYR A 503 3.23 -18.42 18.59
CA TYR A 503 2.46 -19.23 17.64
C TYR A 503 2.72 -20.74 17.76
N GLY A 504 3.70 -21.18 18.56
CA GLY A 504 4.10 -22.58 18.69
C GLY A 504 5.60 -22.82 18.57
N ARG A 505 6.00 -24.11 18.56
CA ARG A 505 7.36 -24.53 18.26
C ARG A 505 7.61 -24.39 16.76
N ILE A 506 8.64 -23.63 16.41
CA ILE A 506 9.07 -23.40 15.05
C ILE A 506 10.24 -24.34 14.77
N HIS A 507 10.23 -24.96 13.61
CA HIS A 507 11.38 -25.64 13.04
C HIS A 507 11.55 -25.19 11.60
N GLY A 508 12.78 -24.96 11.19
CA GLY A 508 13.09 -24.50 9.86
C GLY A 508 14.39 -25.07 9.34
N GLU A 509 14.43 -25.39 8.06
CA GLU A 509 15.64 -25.89 7.39
C GLU A 509 15.52 -25.72 5.87
N PHE A 510 16.65 -25.84 5.19
CA PHE A 510 16.70 -25.75 3.73
C PHE A 510 16.76 -27.15 3.12
N ARG A 511 15.74 -27.50 2.33
CA ARG A 511 15.56 -28.82 1.74
C ARG A 511 15.54 -28.73 0.23
N GLU A 512 16.31 -29.57 -0.42
CA GLU A 512 16.35 -29.64 -1.88
C GLU A 512 15.05 -30.28 -2.39
N GLY A 513 14.36 -29.62 -3.33
CA GLY A 513 13.13 -30.13 -3.95
C GLY A 513 11.90 -30.20 -3.02
N ALA A 514 11.95 -29.60 -1.82
CA ALA A 514 10.81 -29.62 -0.91
C ALA A 514 9.58 -28.92 -1.48
N PHE A 515 9.76 -27.87 -2.29
CA PHE A 515 8.63 -27.23 -2.96
C PHE A 515 7.97 -28.18 -3.94
N ALA A 516 8.74 -28.83 -4.83
CA ALA A 516 8.18 -29.78 -5.78
C ALA A 516 7.44 -30.93 -5.06
N GLN A 517 8.03 -31.45 -3.99
CA GLN A 517 7.44 -32.51 -3.18
C GLN A 517 6.13 -32.07 -2.48
N SER A 518 6.10 -30.89 -1.88
CA SER A 518 4.92 -30.37 -1.16
C SER A 518 3.85 -29.78 -2.10
N ALA A 519 4.25 -29.20 -3.23
CA ALA A 519 3.34 -28.59 -4.19
C ALA A 519 2.71 -29.61 -5.14
N ALA A 520 3.38 -30.71 -5.49
CA ALA A 520 2.81 -31.75 -6.37
C ALA A 520 1.41 -32.23 -5.95
N PRO A 521 1.16 -32.64 -4.69
CA PRO A 521 -0.19 -33.05 -4.27
C PRO A 521 -1.18 -31.88 -4.31
N LEU A 522 -0.75 -30.66 -4.00
CA LEU A 522 -1.60 -29.46 -4.06
C LEU A 522 -1.97 -29.09 -5.51
N LEU A 523 -1.06 -29.28 -6.46
CA LEU A 523 -1.29 -29.07 -7.90
C LEU A 523 -2.26 -30.11 -8.45
N GLN A 524 -2.08 -31.39 -8.13
CA GLN A 524 -3.03 -32.45 -8.52
C GLN A 524 -4.41 -32.20 -7.91
N GLN A 525 -4.44 -31.77 -6.65
CA GLN A 525 -5.68 -31.43 -5.97
C GLN A 525 -6.33 -30.17 -6.53
N ARG A 526 -5.54 -29.18 -6.93
CA ARG A 526 -6.02 -27.98 -7.61
C ARG A 526 -6.79 -28.35 -8.88
N GLU A 527 -6.28 -29.28 -9.69
CA GLU A 527 -6.96 -29.74 -10.92
C GLU A 527 -8.31 -30.41 -10.64
N THR A 528 -8.40 -31.19 -9.58
CA THR A 528 -9.60 -31.96 -9.20
C THR A 528 -10.58 -31.19 -8.32
N SER A 529 -10.15 -30.08 -7.72
CA SER A 529 -10.98 -29.27 -6.81
C SER A 529 -11.89 -28.30 -7.55
N ALA A 530 -13.12 -28.20 -7.08
CA ALA A 530 -14.10 -27.24 -7.58
C ALA A 530 -13.65 -25.80 -7.25
N ASN A 531 -13.45 -24.97 -8.28
CA ASN A 531 -13.14 -23.56 -8.08
C ASN A 531 -14.40 -22.80 -7.64
N ARG A 532 -14.31 -22.16 -6.48
CA ARG A 532 -15.36 -21.31 -5.91
C ARG A 532 -15.31 -19.88 -6.44
N PHE A 533 -14.18 -19.45 -6.99
CA PHE A 533 -14.08 -18.14 -7.63
C PHE A 533 -14.88 -18.11 -8.93
N GLN A 534 -15.69 -17.08 -9.09
CA GLN A 534 -16.51 -16.84 -10.27
C GLN A 534 -16.07 -15.52 -10.89
N ALA A 535 -15.51 -15.56 -12.10
CA ALA A 535 -14.95 -14.37 -12.76
C ALA A 535 -16.04 -13.36 -13.17
N ASP A 536 -17.26 -13.84 -13.39
CA ASP A 536 -18.48 -13.07 -13.62
C ASP A 536 -19.12 -12.53 -12.33
N ARG A 537 -18.64 -12.97 -11.16
CA ARG A 537 -19.11 -12.56 -9.83
C ARG A 537 -17.95 -12.44 -8.82
N PRO A 538 -16.94 -11.58 -9.07
CA PRO A 538 -15.66 -11.61 -8.36
C PRO A 538 -15.76 -11.26 -6.86
N LEU A 539 -16.56 -10.27 -6.48
CA LEU A 539 -16.77 -9.88 -5.09
C LEU A 539 -17.75 -10.83 -4.40
N SER A 540 -18.85 -11.20 -5.07
CA SER A 540 -19.80 -12.17 -4.51
C SER A 540 -19.12 -13.49 -4.17
N SER A 541 -18.35 -14.07 -5.09
CA SER A 541 -17.67 -15.35 -4.85
C SER A 541 -16.62 -15.26 -3.74
N LEU A 542 -15.91 -14.13 -3.63
CA LEU A 542 -15.00 -13.86 -2.51
C LEU A 542 -15.74 -13.80 -1.18
N LEU A 543 -16.82 -13.02 -1.09
CA LEU A 543 -17.60 -12.88 0.15
C LEU A 543 -18.33 -14.17 0.51
N MET A 544 -18.78 -14.98 -0.46
CA MET A 544 -19.33 -16.31 -0.20
C MET A 544 -18.29 -17.21 0.47
N VAL A 545 -17.05 -17.20 -0.01
CA VAL A 545 -15.93 -17.93 0.62
C VAL A 545 -15.62 -17.37 2.01
N LEU A 546 -15.56 -16.05 2.16
CA LEU A 546 -15.31 -15.42 3.46
C LEU A 546 -16.48 -15.55 4.44
N SER A 547 -17.70 -15.82 3.98
CA SER A 547 -18.86 -16.10 4.85
C SER A 547 -18.92 -17.56 5.30
N ASP A 548 -18.14 -18.42 4.66
CA ASP A 548 -18.12 -19.83 4.97
C ASP A 548 -17.17 -20.09 6.14
N GLU A 549 -17.73 -20.45 7.30
CA GLU A 549 -16.97 -20.80 8.49
C GLU A 549 -15.91 -21.88 8.17
N GLN A 550 -16.18 -22.72 7.18
CA GLN A 550 -15.27 -23.74 6.69
C GLN A 550 -13.93 -23.19 6.17
N TRP A 551 -13.97 -22.02 5.52
CA TRP A 551 -12.79 -21.32 5.00
C TRP A 551 -12.14 -20.43 6.06
N LEU A 552 -12.95 -19.83 6.93
CA LEU A 552 -12.49 -18.92 7.97
C LEU A 552 -11.89 -19.62 9.20
N ARG A 553 -12.45 -20.76 9.61
CA ARG A 553 -12.05 -21.47 10.83
C ARG A 553 -10.56 -21.84 10.83
N PRO A 554 -9.97 -22.36 9.74
CA PRO A 554 -8.51 -22.58 9.68
C PRO A 554 -7.71 -21.28 9.82
N LEU A 555 -8.15 -20.19 9.16
CA LEU A 555 -7.49 -18.88 9.22
C LEU A 555 -7.54 -18.25 10.62
N PHE A 556 -8.63 -18.45 11.36
CA PHE A 556 -8.86 -17.84 12.68
C PHE A 556 -8.41 -18.69 13.85
N THR A 557 -8.42 -20.03 13.75
CA THR A 557 -7.88 -20.91 14.81
C THR A 557 -6.40 -20.60 15.05
N TYR A 558 -5.68 -20.16 14.01
CA TYR A 558 -4.32 -19.66 14.10
C TYR A 558 -4.21 -18.24 14.73
N ARG A 559 -5.23 -17.39 14.57
CA ARG A 559 -5.19 -15.95 14.95
C ARG A 559 -5.74 -15.67 16.35
N ALA A 560 -6.75 -16.42 16.80
CA ALA A 560 -7.40 -16.27 18.11
C ALA A 560 -6.45 -16.47 19.29
N GLN A 561 -5.31 -17.15 19.09
CA GLN A 561 -4.31 -17.41 20.14
C GLN A 561 -3.30 -16.25 20.33
N VAL A 562 -3.32 -15.22 19.47
CA VAL A 562 -2.22 -14.25 19.33
C VAL A 562 -2.57 -12.84 19.82
N LYS A 563 -3.85 -12.47 19.74
CA LYS A 563 -4.45 -11.30 20.37
C LYS A 563 -5.92 -11.64 20.65
N PRO A 564 -6.33 -11.85 21.91
CA PRO A 564 -7.74 -12.04 22.24
C PRO A 564 -8.59 -10.77 21.98
N ALA A 565 -7.96 -9.60 21.76
CA ALA A 565 -8.64 -8.30 21.66
C ALA A 565 -9.54 -8.11 20.43
N LEU A 566 -9.45 -8.96 19.40
CA LEU A 566 -10.52 -9.07 18.42
C LEU A 566 -11.49 -10.12 18.94
N ASP A 567 -12.41 -9.69 19.82
CA ASP A 567 -13.50 -10.51 20.37
C ASP A 567 -14.31 -11.15 19.23
N MET A 568 -13.91 -12.35 18.82
CA MET A 568 -14.62 -13.18 17.86
C MET A 568 -15.92 -13.77 18.44
N GLU A 569 -16.18 -13.64 19.74
CA GLU A 569 -17.53 -13.90 20.28
C GLU A 569 -18.61 -13.02 19.61
N ARG A 570 -18.21 -11.91 18.97
CA ARG A 570 -19.10 -11.08 18.13
C ARG A 570 -19.28 -11.59 16.70
N TRP A 571 -18.41 -12.47 16.21
CA TRP A 571 -18.50 -13.14 14.91
C TRP A 571 -19.20 -14.50 15.09
N ARG A 572 -20.52 -14.48 15.30
CA ARG A 572 -21.31 -15.73 15.25
C ARG A 572 -21.55 -16.12 13.78
N PRO A 573 -21.19 -17.34 13.34
CA PRO A 573 -21.54 -17.84 12.00
C PRO A 573 -23.04 -17.72 11.70
N ASP A 574 -23.86 -17.88 12.75
CA ASP A 574 -25.32 -17.84 12.69
C ASP A 574 -25.88 -16.50 12.16
N SER A 575 -25.16 -15.37 12.35
CA SER A 575 -25.62 -14.06 11.86
C SER A 575 -25.26 -13.79 10.39
N TRP A 576 -24.45 -14.65 9.76
CA TRP A 576 -24.12 -14.54 8.33
C TRP A 576 -25.09 -15.26 7.42
N HIS A 577 -26.01 -16.09 7.93
CA HIS A 577 -26.95 -16.85 7.10
C HIS A 577 -27.77 -15.97 6.16
N LEU A 578 -28.31 -14.86 6.68
CA LEU A 578 -29.05 -13.89 5.87
C LEU A 578 -28.16 -13.25 4.80
N ALA A 579 -26.99 -12.75 5.19
CA ALA A 579 -26.05 -12.11 4.26
C ALA A 579 -25.61 -13.08 3.16
N ARG A 580 -25.31 -14.33 3.52
CA ARG A 580 -24.94 -15.40 2.59
C ARG A 580 -26.07 -15.70 1.61
N ARG A 581 -27.31 -15.85 2.08
CA ARG A 581 -28.45 -16.08 1.18
C ARG A 581 -28.66 -14.92 0.22
N LEU A 582 -28.56 -13.68 0.70
CA LEU A 582 -28.69 -12.50 -0.16
C LEU A 582 -27.57 -12.47 -1.22
N ILE A 583 -26.34 -12.82 -0.86
CA ILE A 583 -25.24 -12.95 -1.84
C ILE A 583 -25.53 -14.07 -2.83
N GLU A 584 -26.03 -15.24 -2.41
CA GLU A 584 -26.45 -16.31 -3.33
C GLU A 584 -27.49 -15.83 -4.36
N LEU A 585 -28.42 -14.98 -3.92
CA LEU A 585 -29.49 -14.40 -4.73
C LEU A 585 -29.09 -13.10 -5.46
N ASP A 586 -27.79 -12.89 -5.68
CA ASP A 586 -27.22 -11.80 -6.50
C ASP A 586 -27.36 -10.39 -5.90
N VAL A 587 -27.43 -10.23 -4.56
CA VAL A 587 -27.53 -8.87 -3.95
C VAL A 587 -26.36 -7.95 -4.30
N LEU A 588 -25.16 -8.51 -4.57
CA LEU A 588 -23.93 -7.76 -4.89
C LEU A 588 -23.66 -7.61 -6.39
N GLN A 589 -24.58 -8.06 -7.24
CA GLN A 589 -24.44 -7.98 -8.70
C GLN A 589 -24.04 -6.58 -9.21
N PRO A 590 -24.56 -5.44 -8.69
CA PRO A 590 -24.14 -4.11 -9.14
C PRO A 590 -22.63 -3.88 -8.99
N ILE A 591 -22.05 -4.33 -7.88
CA ILE A 591 -20.60 -4.17 -7.61
C ILE A 591 -19.78 -5.13 -8.46
N ASP A 592 -20.23 -6.38 -8.62
CA ASP A 592 -19.56 -7.36 -9.47
C ASP A 592 -19.42 -6.86 -10.91
N GLN A 593 -20.50 -6.31 -11.48
CA GLN A 593 -20.49 -5.73 -12.82
C GLN A 593 -19.55 -4.53 -12.93
N TRP A 594 -19.51 -3.68 -11.90
CA TRP A 594 -18.61 -2.53 -11.86
C TRP A 594 -17.13 -2.97 -11.84
N ILE A 595 -16.78 -3.99 -11.04
CA ILE A 595 -15.42 -4.55 -10.98
C ILE A 595 -15.01 -5.09 -12.35
N ILE A 596 -15.87 -5.88 -13.00
CA ILE A 596 -15.59 -6.49 -14.31
C ILE A 596 -15.31 -5.43 -15.36
N ARG A 597 -16.16 -4.38 -15.44
CA ARG A 597 -15.95 -3.25 -16.36
C ARG A 597 -14.61 -2.57 -16.11
N THR A 598 -14.26 -2.33 -14.85
CA THR A 598 -13.02 -1.64 -14.45
C THR A 598 -11.76 -2.45 -14.78
N ILE A 599 -11.80 -3.78 -14.64
CA ILE A 599 -10.66 -4.66 -14.93
C ILE A 599 -10.45 -4.85 -16.44
N SER A 600 -11.54 -4.87 -17.23
CA SER A 600 -11.51 -5.14 -18.68
C SER A 600 -10.96 -4.01 -19.56
N GLN A 601 -10.73 -2.81 -19.03
CA GLN A 601 -10.20 -1.67 -19.78
C GLN A 601 -8.67 -1.77 -19.94
N ASP A 602 -8.25 -2.42 -21.02
CA ASP A 602 -6.84 -2.66 -21.40
C ASP A 602 -6.31 -1.65 -22.45
N GLU A 603 -6.89 -0.44 -22.49
CA GLU A 603 -6.46 0.62 -23.42
C GLU A 603 -5.38 1.52 -22.83
N THR A 604 -4.58 2.14 -23.70
CA THR A 604 -3.53 3.13 -23.39
C THR A 604 -3.98 4.11 -22.31
N LYS A 605 -3.49 3.92 -21.08
CA LYS A 605 -3.97 4.65 -19.90
C LYS A 605 -3.47 6.10 -19.91
N PHE A 606 -4.39 7.06 -19.89
CA PHE A 606 -4.11 8.43 -19.49
C PHE A 606 -3.64 8.40 -18.03
N ILE A 607 -2.48 8.99 -17.75
CA ILE A 607 -1.88 8.97 -16.41
C ILE A 607 -1.61 10.39 -15.99
N ILE A 608 -2.27 10.81 -14.90
CA ILE A 608 -1.90 12.03 -14.20
C ILE A 608 -0.70 11.70 -13.28
N PRO A 609 0.40 12.45 -13.36
CA PRO A 609 1.56 12.24 -12.49
C PRO A 609 1.21 12.52 -11.00
N HIS A 610 1.46 11.55 -10.12
CA HIS A 610 1.21 11.66 -8.67
C HIS A 610 2.52 11.80 -7.86
N ASP A 611 2.50 12.63 -6.82
CA ASP A 611 3.57 12.73 -5.81
C ASP A 611 3.08 12.09 -4.50
N LEU A 612 3.05 10.77 -4.44
CA LEU A 612 2.78 10.05 -3.19
C LEU A 612 4.11 9.74 -2.50
N HIS A 613 4.53 10.64 -1.61
CA HIS A 613 5.56 10.32 -0.63
C HIS A 613 5.06 9.19 0.29
N SER A 614 5.88 8.17 0.39
CA SER A 614 5.76 6.98 1.24
C SER A 614 5.25 7.28 2.65
N ARG A 615 3.97 6.99 2.92
CA ARG A 615 3.43 6.83 4.28
C ARG A 615 2.44 5.66 4.33
N LEU A 616 2.74 4.71 5.24
CA LEU A 616 1.95 3.62 5.84
C LEU A 616 0.99 2.77 4.96
N CYS A 617 1.05 1.46 5.21
CA CYS A 617 0.18 0.43 4.62
C CYS A 617 -1.33 0.73 4.75
N LEU A 618 -1.77 1.42 5.82
CA LEU A 618 -3.17 1.84 5.98
C LEU A 618 -3.56 2.99 5.05
N THR A 619 -2.68 3.96 4.83
CA THR A 619 -2.92 5.11 3.94
C THR A 619 -3.00 4.66 2.48
N LEU A 620 -2.29 3.60 2.10
CA LEU A 620 -2.41 3.00 0.76
C LEU A 620 -3.74 2.26 0.56
N MET A 621 -4.23 1.53 1.57
CA MET A 621 -5.52 0.82 1.50
C MET A 621 -6.73 1.77 1.55
N ILE A 622 -6.61 2.92 2.21
CA ILE A 622 -7.70 3.88 2.41
C ILE A 622 -7.65 5.03 1.39
N GLY A 623 -6.46 5.49 1.01
CA GLY A 623 -6.29 6.43 -0.09
C GLY A 623 -6.76 5.87 -1.44
N SER A 624 -6.71 4.54 -1.61
CA SER A 624 -7.29 3.86 -2.77
C SER A 624 -8.80 3.60 -2.67
N SER A 625 -9.40 3.74 -1.48
CA SER A 625 -10.85 3.59 -1.28
C SER A 625 -11.62 4.91 -1.25
N LEU A 626 -10.94 6.05 -1.07
CA LEU A 626 -11.53 7.39 -1.17
C LEU A 626 -12.26 7.64 -2.52
N PRO A 627 -11.68 7.29 -3.69
CA PRO A 627 -12.36 7.43 -4.99
C PRO A 627 -13.63 6.59 -5.11
N LEU A 628 -13.75 5.51 -4.32
CA LEU A 628 -14.92 4.64 -4.37
C LEU A 628 -16.16 5.27 -3.73
N ALA A 629 -16.01 6.31 -2.88
CA ALA A 629 -17.15 6.96 -2.23
C ALA A 629 -18.17 7.48 -3.24
N ASP A 630 -17.70 8.08 -4.34
CA ASP A 630 -18.53 8.61 -5.42
C ASP A 630 -19.30 7.53 -6.19
N GLN A 631 -18.81 6.29 -6.19
CA GLN A 631 -19.48 5.15 -6.83
C GLN A 631 -20.49 4.50 -5.88
N PHE A 632 -20.17 4.46 -4.59
CA PHE A 632 -20.98 3.76 -3.59
C PHE A 632 -22.16 4.58 -3.08
N PHE A 633 -22.02 5.91 -2.97
CA PHE A 633 -23.04 6.76 -2.36
C PHE A 633 -23.26 8.04 -3.15
N PRO A 634 -24.49 8.55 -3.22
CA PRO A 634 -24.75 9.85 -3.84
C PRO A 634 -24.02 10.97 -3.10
N ARG A 635 -23.48 11.94 -3.85
CA ARG A 635 -22.73 13.05 -3.27
C ARG A 635 -23.58 13.91 -2.34
N GLY A 636 -22.95 14.41 -1.28
CA GLY A 636 -23.59 15.25 -0.27
C GLY A 636 -24.44 14.49 0.75
N THR A 637 -24.64 13.18 0.57
CA THR A 637 -25.34 12.34 1.55
C THR A 637 -24.44 11.99 2.74
N TRP A 638 -25.04 11.68 3.88
CA TRP A 638 -24.27 11.36 5.08
C TRP A 638 -23.31 10.17 4.91
N PRO A 639 -23.63 9.05 4.22
CA PRO A 639 -22.69 7.94 4.07
C PRO A 639 -21.48 8.34 3.24
N TRP A 640 -21.70 9.16 2.21
CA TRP A 640 -20.65 9.72 1.37
C TRP A 640 -19.72 10.62 2.19
N ILE A 641 -20.28 11.54 2.99
CA ILE A 641 -19.50 12.45 3.85
C ILE A 641 -18.68 11.65 4.86
N VAL A 642 -19.29 10.71 5.59
CA VAL A 642 -18.61 9.92 6.63
C VAL A 642 -17.46 9.08 6.05
N TRP A 643 -17.69 8.39 4.92
CA TRP A 643 -16.64 7.60 4.25
C TRP A 643 -15.46 8.48 3.85
N ARG A 644 -15.76 9.62 3.23
CA ARG A 644 -14.76 10.54 2.70
C ARG A 644 -13.95 11.22 3.81
N GLU A 645 -14.61 11.72 4.85
CA GLU A 645 -13.94 12.40 5.96
C GLU A 645 -13.10 11.44 6.80
N ALA A 646 -13.56 10.20 6.99
CA ALA A 646 -12.75 9.14 7.58
C ALA A 646 -11.49 8.88 6.75
N GLY A 647 -11.64 8.76 5.43
CA GLY A 647 -10.51 8.54 4.53
C GLY A 647 -9.51 9.70 4.48
N LEU A 648 -9.99 10.95 4.40
CA LEU A 648 -9.16 12.16 4.40
C LEU A 648 -8.42 12.35 5.73
N THR A 649 -9.08 12.07 6.86
CA THR A 649 -8.45 12.13 8.19
C THR A 649 -7.31 11.13 8.29
N ILE A 650 -7.52 9.88 7.86
CA ILE A 650 -6.49 8.84 7.87
C ILE A 650 -5.35 9.16 6.88
N ALA A 651 -5.66 9.86 5.79
CA ALA A 651 -4.67 10.40 4.85
C ALA A 651 -3.98 11.70 5.32
N GLY A 652 -4.26 12.18 6.53
CA GLY A 652 -3.64 13.38 7.10
C GLY A 652 -4.13 14.72 6.51
N ASN A 653 -5.25 14.72 5.78
CA ASN A 653 -5.84 15.87 5.09
C ASN A 653 -7.27 16.17 5.56
N GLY A 654 -7.53 16.05 6.87
CA GLY A 654 -8.85 16.29 7.48
C GLY A 654 -9.13 17.77 7.83
N SER A 655 -8.71 18.72 7.00
CA SER A 655 -8.84 20.17 7.29
C SER A 655 -10.30 20.62 7.49
N HIS A 656 -11.24 19.93 6.85
CA HIS A 656 -12.66 20.20 6.95
C HIS A 656 -13.41 19.23 7.87
N THR A 657 -12.77 18.15 8.33
CA THR A 657 -13.43 17.07 9.06
C THR A 657 -14.08 17.52 10.37
N THR A 658 -13.44 18.42 11.12
CA THR A 658 -14.01 18.88 12.39
C THR A 658 -15.29 19.69 12.17
N GLU A 659 -15.33 20.45 11.08
CA GLU A 659 -16.46 21.27 10.71
C GLU A 659 -17.59 20.44 10.05
N GLU A 660 -17.25 19.41 9.26
CA GLU A 660 -18.23 18.42 8.78
C GLU A 660 -18.83 17.59 9.92
N LEU A 661 -18.03 17.17 10.90
CA LEU A 661 -18.54 16.50 12.09
C LEU A 661 -19.44 17.44 12.91
N ARG A 662 -19.08 18.71 13.08
CA ARG A 662 -19.94 19.70 13.73
C ARG A 662 -21.27 19.86 12.98
N ARG A 663 -21.23 20.00 11.66
CA ARG A 663 -22.43 20.10 10.83
C ARG A 663 -23.29 18.86 10.98
N ALA A 664 -22.71 17.67 10.86
CA ALA A 664 -23.43 16.41 11.07
C ALA A 664 -24.11 16.40 12.44
N PHE A 665 -23.38 16.72 13.51
CA PHE A 665 -23.92 16.72 14.88
C PHE A 665 -25.14 17.63 15.11
N TYR A 666 -25.16 18.80 14.46
CA TYR A 666 -26.27 19.76 14.57
C TYR A 666 -27.29 19.66 13.43
N SER A 667 -27.08 18.79 12.44
CA SER A 667 -27.99 18.64 11.32
C SER A 667 -29.22 17.85 11.73
N ASP A 668 -30.40 18.35 11.37
CA ASP A 668 -31.65 17.61 11.47
C ASP A 668 -31.89 16.72 10.24
N GLU A 669 -31.04 16.82 9.21
CA GLU A 669 -31.06 16.01 7.98
C GLU A 669 -30.30 14.67 8.12
N ILE A 670 -29.85 14.33 9.33
CA ILE A 670 -29.29 13.01 9.63
C ILE A 670 -30.02 12.38 10.81
N GLY A 671 -30.11 11.07 10.81
CA GLY A 671 -30.86 10.32 11.80
C GLY A 671 -29.98 9.54 12.79
N PRO A 672 -30.60 8.64 13.56
CA PRO A 672 -29.94 7.90 14.63
C PRO A 672 -28.91 6.87 14.13
N VAL A 673 -29.06 6.35 12.90
CA VAL A 673 -28.12 5.40 12.28
C VAL A 673 -26.84 6.11 11.85
N CYS A 674 -26.92 7.31 11.24
CA CYS A 674 -25.74 8.09 10.92
C CYS A 674 -24.92 8.40 12.18
N HIS A 675 -25.60 8.85 13.25
CA HIS A 675 -24.98 9.08 14.55
C HIS A 675 -24.30 7.84 15.13
N LEU A 676 -24.93 6.66 14.99
CA LEU A 676 -24.34 5.38 15.39
C LEU A 676 -23.07 5.06 14.60
N VAL A 677 -23.08 5.24 13.28
CA VAL A 677 -21.91 4.97 12.42
C VAL A 677 -20.76 5.91 12.76
N ILE A 678 -21.02 7.22 12.89
CA ILE A 678 -19.99 8.20 13.26
C ILE A 678 -19.39 7.87 14.63
N ALA A 679 -20.23 7.57 15.62
CA ALA A 679 -19.78 7.17 16.95
C ALA A 679 -18.89 5.91 16.89
N TRP A 680 -19.28 4.90 16.11
CA TRP A 680 -18.51 3.68 15.93
C TRP A 680 -17.15 3.92 15.26
N VAL A 681 -17.13 4.70 14.18
CA VAL A 681 -15.88 5.04 13.45
C VAL A 681 -14.94 5.86 14.33
N LEU A 682 -15.46 6.79 15.13
CA LEU A 682 -14.65 7.66 15.98
C LEU A 682 -14.18 6.98 17.26
N MET A 683 -14.82 5.89 17.71
CA MET A 683 -14.52 5.25 18.99
C MET A 683 -13.02 4.93 19.20
N PRO A 684 -12.27 4.39 18.21
CA PRO A 684 -10.84 4.10 18.37
C PRO A 684 -9.94 5.34 18.40
N PHE A 685 -10.42 6.49 17.93
CA PHE A 685 -9.60 7.69 17.68
C PHE A 685 -9.95 8.86 18.60
N LYS A 686 -11.23 9.07 18.91
CA LYS A 686 -11.79 10.19 19.68
C LYS A 686 -13.00 9.72 20.51
N PRO A 687 -12.81 8.90 21.55
CA PRO A 687 -13.90 8.30 22.32
C PRO A 687 -14.86 9.33 22.95
N GLY A 688 -14.34 10.48 23.39
CA GLY A 688 -15.19 11.57 23.92
C GLY A 688 -16.16 12.15 22.88
N VAL A 689 -15.70 12.35 21.64
CA VAL A 689 -16.56 12.82 20.54
C VAL A 689 -17.53 11.72 20.12
N ALA A 690 -17.08 10.46 20.06
CA ALA A 690 -17.94 9.32 19.78
C ALA A 690 -19.13 9.22 20.77
N SER A 691 -18.87 9.46 22.06
CA SER A 691 -19.92 9.47 23.10
C SER A 691 -20.96 10.56 22.89
N LEU A 692 -20.54 11.76 22.47
CA LEU A 692 -21.47 12.85 22.16
C LEU A 692 -22.39 12.48 21.00
N PHE A 693 -21.85 11.94 19.90
CA PHE A 693 -22.66 11.46 18.78
C PHE A 693 -23.63 10.35 19.21
N ALA A 694 -23.17 9.43 20.06
CA ALA A 694 -24.02 8.38 20.60
C ALA A 694 -25.18 8.93 21.44
N GLU A 695 -24.91 9.93 22.28
CA GLU A 695 -25.93 10.62 23.08
C GLU A 695 -26.93 11.40 22.23
N ARG A 696 -26.46 12.11 21.20
CA ARG A 696 -27.33 12.82 20.26
C ARG A 696 -28.23 11.85 19.50
N GLY A 697 -27.69 10.75 18.98
CA GLY A 697 -28.46 9.71 18.28
C GLY A 697 -29.60 9.12 19.13
N LEU A 698 -29.40 8.97 20.45
CA LEU A 698 -30.46 8.51 21.37
C LEU A 698 -31.65 9.46 21.45
N THR A 699 -31.45 10.75 21.16
CA THR A 699 -32.54 11.75 21.12
C THR A 699 -33.31 11.76 19.80
N MET A 700 -32.87 10.99 18.80
CA MET A 700 -33.36 10.99 17.42
C MET A 700 -33.90 9.62 16.99
N LEU A 701 -34.38 8.79 17.91
CA LEU A 701 -34.87 7.43 17.61
C LEU A 701 -36.24 7.39 16.89
N ASP A 702 -36.81 8.54 16.56
CA ASP A 702 -38.07 8.65 15.85
C ASP A 702 -37.93 8.20 14.37
N VAL A 703 -39.03 7.70 13.81
CA VAL A 703 -39.08 7.19 12.44
C VAL A 703 -38.84 8.29 11.39
N ASP A 704 -39.24 9.54 11.67
CA ASP A 704 -39.02 10.67 10.76
C ASP A 704 -37.52 10.97 10.62
N PHE A 705 -36.75 10.88 11.72
CA PHE A 705 -35.30 11.02 11.67
C PHE A 705 -34.63 9.82 10.99
N PHE A 706 -35.12 8.59 11.22
CA PHE A 706 -34.62 7.41 10.52
C PHE A 706 -34.81 7.52 9.01
N ARG A 707 -35.88 8.18 8.54
CA ARG A 707 -36.11 8.45 7.12
C ARG A 707 -34.95 9.19 6.46
N HIS A 708 -34.37 10.15 7.16
CA HIS A 708 -33.21 10.89 6.66
C HIS A 708 -31.96 10.00 6.49
N ASP A 709 -31.84 8.93 7.28
CA ASP A 709 -30.70 8.02 7.17
C ASP A 709 -30.78 7.06 5.99
N TYR A 710 -31.94 6.43 5.77
CA TYR A 710 -32.05 5.39 4.76
C TYR A 710 -32.39 5.94 3.36
N HIS A 711 -33.00 7.11 3.24
CA HIS A 711 -33.39 7.68 1.94
C HIS A 711 -32.21 7.80 0.96
N PRO A 712 -31.02 8.29 1.37
CA PRO A 712 -29.81 8.27 0.52
C PRO A 712 -29.41 6.90 -0.02
N LEU A 713 -29.74 5.84 0.72
CA LEU A 713 -29.39 4.46 0.36
C LEU A 713 -30.37 3.85 -0.63
N LEU A 714 -31.47 4.53 -0.98
CA LEU A 714 -32.43 4.05 -1.98
C LEU A 714 -32.14 4.56 -3.40
N ASP A 715 -31.07 5.34 -3.61
CA ASP A 715 -30.67 5.78 -4.95
C ASP A 715 -30.07 4.62 -5.75
N GLY A 716 -30.87 4.07 -6.68
CA GLY A 716 -30.48 2.97 -7.55
C GLY A 716 -29.32 3.26 -8.52
N ASN A 717 -28.90 4.52 -8.66
CA ASN A 717 -27.71 4.88 -9.46
C ASN A 717 -26.40 4.68 -8.69
N SER A 718 -26.46 4.56 -7.36
CA SER A 718 -25.30 4.28 -6.51
C SER A 718 -25.10 2.77 -6.37
N LEU A 719 -23.86 2.30 -6.18
CA LEU A 719 -23.61 0.86 -5.98
C LEU A 719 -24.27 0.34 -4.70
N ALA A 720 -24.25 1.12 -3.60
CA ALA A 720 -24.89 0.72 -2.35
C ALA A 720 -26.42 0.68 -2.50
N GLY A 721 -27.01 1.66 -3.19
CA GLY A 721 -28.45 1.68 -3.41
C GLY A 721 -28.92 0.63 -4.39
N GLY A 722 -28.17 0.37 -5.47
CA GLY A 722 -28.42 -0.79 -6.34
C GLY A 722 -28.44 -2.11 -5.57
N CYS A 723 -27.51 -2.30 -4.63
CA CYS A 723 -27.51 -3.47 -3.74
C CYS A 723 -28.72 -3.49 -2.77
N LEU A 724 -29.13 -2.35 -2.21
CA LEU A 724 -30.27 -2.27 -1.30
C LEU A 724 -31.61 -2.52 -2.02
N LEU A 725 -31.82 -1.90 -3.18
CA LEU A 725 -33.00 -2.15 -4.01
C LEU A 725 -33.06 -3.63 -4.41
N ARG A 726 -31.93 -4.20 -4.83
CA ARG A 726 -31.83 -5.64 -5.14
C ARG A 726 -32.16 -6.51 -3.93
N ALA A 727 -31.70 -6.15 -2.74
CA ALA A 727 -32.06 -6.86 -1.51
C ALA A 727 -33.58 -6.82 -1.26
N GLY A 728 -34.23 -5.68 -1.50
CA GLY A 728 -35.67 -5.54 -1.41
C GLY A 728 -36.42 -6.40 -2.42
N GLU A 729 -35.98 -6.44 -3.69
CA GLU A 729 -36.55 -7.32 -4.71
C GLU A 729 -36.47 -8.78 -4.28
N ILE A 730 -35.30 -9.21 -3.79
CA ILE A 730 -35.09 -10.57 -3.29
C ILE A 730 -36.08 -10.88 -2.16
N LEU A 731 -36.16 -10.02 -1.12
CA LEU A 731 -37.04 -10.24 0.03
C LEU A 731 -38.53 -10.24 -0.33
N ARG A 732 -38.94 -9.47 -1.35
CA ARG A 732 -40.31 -9.41 -1.86
C ARG A 732 -40.75 -10.74 -2.52
N GLU A 733 -39.82 -11.41 -3.18
CA GLU A 733 -40.07 -12.64 -3.92
C GLU A 733 -39.97 -13.90 -3.05
N LEU A 734 -39.24 -13.86 -1.94
CA LEU A 734 -39.15 -15.00 -1.02
C LEU A 734 -40.53 -15.36 -0.44
N GLU A 735 -40.78 -16.65 -0.29
CA GLU A 735 -41.99 -17.16 0.37
C GLU A 735 -41.91 -16.97 1.91
N PRO A 736 -43.05 -16.89 2.63
CA PRO A 736 -43.05 -16.71 4.09
C PRO A 736 -42.19 -17.73 4.84
N ASP A 737 -42.25 -18.99 4.43
CA ASP A 737 -41.47 -20.08 5.03
C ASP A 737 -39.95 -19.88 4.80
N GLU A 738 -39.55 -19.33 3.65
CA GLU A 738 -38.14 -19.02 3.37
C GLU A 738 -37.64 -17.85 4.21
N VAL A 739 -38.47 -16.80 4.38
CA VAL A 739 -38.14 -15.66 5.25
C VAL A 739 -38.02 -16.11 6.70
N GLN A 740 -38.90 -17.00 7.16
CA GLN A 740 -38.82 -17.59 8.50
C GLN A 740 -37.49 -18.33 8.68
N GLN A 741 -37.16 -19.25 7.76
CA GLN A 741 -35.89 -19.99 7.80
C GLN A 741 -34.65 -19.07 7.81
N LEU A 742 -34.70 -17.93 7.11
CA LEU A 742 -33.60 -16.96 7.09
C LEU A 742 -33.44 -16.15 8.37
N THR A 743 -34.51 -16.01 9.15
CA THR A 743 -34.56 -15.16 10.34
C THR A 743 -34.57 -15.94 11.66
N ASP A 744 -34.76 -17.27 11.61
CA ASP A 744 -34.80 -18.17 12.77
C ASP A 744 -33.55 -18.08 13.67
N ASN A 745 -32.37 -17.79 13.08
CA ASN A 745 -31.10 -17.67 13.80
C ASN A 745 -30.77 -16.25 14.26
N LEU A 746 -31.62 -15.26 13.92
CA LEU A 746 -31.41 -13.87 14.29
C LEU A 746 -31.98 -13.58 15.69
N PRO A 747 -31.39 -12.62 16.44
CA PRO A 747 -31.97 -12.14 17.70
C PRO A 747 -33.39 -11.58 17.49
N GLU A 748 -34.24 -11.68 18.51
CA GLU A 748 -35.67 -11.35 18.42
C GLU A 748 -36.00 -9.98 17.80
N PRO A 749 -35.25 -8.88 18.10
CA PRO A 749 -35.52 -7.60 17.45
C PRO A 749 -35.12 -7.56 15.95
N TRP A 750 -34.08 -8.29 15.56
CA TRP A 750 -33.65 -8.41 14.15
C TRP A 750 -34.63 -9.28 13.36
N ARG A 751 -35.03 -10.43 13.94
CA ARG A 751 -36.01 -11.34 13.36
C ARG A 751 -37.33 -10.63 13.08
N ALA A 752 -37.94 -10.03 14.11
CA ALA A 752 -39.22 -9.32 13.99
C ALA A 752 -39.17 -8.23 12.91
N SER A 753 -38.08 -7.44 12.87
CA SER A 753 -37.93 -6.35 11.91
C SER A 753 -37.77 -6.84 10.47
N ILE A 754 -36.98 -7.90 10.23
CA ILE A 754 -36.76 -8.45 8.88
C ILE A 754 -37.99 -9.20 8.38
N THR A 755 -38.69 -9.95 9.24
CA THR A 755 -39.97 -10.58 8.89
C THR A 755 -41.00 -9.53 8.52
N CYS A 756 -41.12 -8.46 9.31
CA CYS A 756 -41.99 -7.33 9.02
C CYS A 756 -41.64 -6.65 7.68
N LEU A 757 -40.33 -6.50 7.39
CA LEU A 757 -39.83 -5.92 6.14
C LEU A 757 -40.33 -6.73 4.94
N ALA A 758 -40.09 -8.05 4.96
CA ALA A 758 -40.44 -8.94 3.87
C ALA A 758 -41.97 -9.04 3.67
N GLU A 759 -42.74 -9.08 4.75
CA GLU A 759 -44.21 -9.07 4.70
C GLU A 759 -44.76 -7.80 4.03
N HIS A 760 -44.27 -6.63 4.44
CA HIS A 760 -44.68 -5.34 3.84
C HIS A 760 -44.29 -5.27 2.36
N LEU A 761 -43.06 -5.66 2.02
CA LEU A 761 -42.60 -5.71 0.63
C LEU A 761 -43.49 -6.61 -0.25
N ARG A 762 -43.93 -7.75 0.30
CA ARG A 762 -44.82 -8.69 -0.40
C ARG A 762 -46.23 -8.14 -0.60
N GLN A 763 -46.78 -7.46 0.42
CA GLN A 763 -48.09 -6.81 0.33
C GLN A 763 -48.11 -5.70 -0.74
N GLN A 764 -46.97 -5.09 -1.02
CA GLN A 764 -46.79 -4.01 -2.00
C GLN A 764 -46.13 -4.50 -3.30
N ARG A 765 -46.35 -5.76 -3.72
CA ARG A 765 -45.78 -6.33 -4.97
C ARG A 765 -46.07 -5.50 -6.24
N GLY A 766 -47.18 -4.76 -6.26
CA GLY A 766 -47.57 -3.90 -7.39
C GLY A 766 -46.88 -2.54 -7.42
N GLU A 767 -46.12 -2.16 -6.38
CA GLU A 767 -45.44 -0.87 -6.31
C GLU A 767 -43.96 -0.94 -6.73
N PRO A 768 -43.41 0.15 -7.27
CA PRO A 768 -41.96 0.31 -7.45
C PRO A 768 -41.18 -0.06 -6.17
N ILE A 769 -40.03 -0.72 -6.33
CA ILE A 769 -39.31 -1.32 -5.20
C ILE A 769 -38.78 -0.30 -4.20
N ASP A 770 -38.38 0.88 -4.67
CA ASP A 770 -37.97 2.03 -3.86
C ASP A 770 -39.08 2.52 -2.93
N ASN A 771 -40.30 2.70 -3.45
CA ASN A 771 -41.47 3.12 -2.65
C ASN A 771 -41.82 2.07 -1.60
N ALA A 772 -41.86 0.80 -2.00
CA ALA A 772 -42.21 -0.27 -1.10
C ALA A 772 -41.14 -0.48 -0.01
N LEU A 773 -39.86 -0.34 -0.36
CA LEU A 773 -38.76 -0.38 0.60
C LEU A 773 -38.88 0.76 1.61
N SER A 774 -39.19 1.98 1.20
CA SER A 774 -39.38 3.09 2.13
C SER A 774 -40.50 2.79 3.15
N SER A 775 -41.65 2.28 2.69
CA SER A 775 -42.76 1.89 3.56
C SER A 775 -42.39 0.73 4.49
N ALA A 776 -41.71 -0.29 3.96
CA ALA A 776 -41.30 -1.46 4.71
C ALA A 776 -40.23 -1.12 5.77
N LEU A 777 -39.24 -0.29 5.43
CA LEU A 777 -38.20 0.16 6.37
C LEU A 777 -38.82 0.94 7.55
N HIS A 778 -39.84 1.77 7.31
CA HIS A 778 -40.60 2.42 8.39
C HIS A 778 -41.29 1.41 9.31
N ALA A 779 -41.96 0.40 8.73
CA ALA A 779 -42.62 -0.63 9.51
C ALA A 779 -41.61 -1.45 10.35
N SER A 780 -40.47 -1.81 9.76
CA SER A 780 -39.38 -2.52 10.44
C SER A 780 -38.72 -1.69 11.54
N TRP A 781 -38.59 -0.38 11.37
CA TRP A 781 -38.08 0.53 12.41
C TRP A 781 -38.87 0.43 13.72
N ASN A 782 -40.20 0.42 13.59
CA ASN A 782 -41.13 0.31 14.71
C ASN A 782 -41.23 -1.12 15.27
N ASN A 783 -40.82 -2.13 14.51
CA ASN A 783 -40.86 -3.55 14.88
C ASN A 783 -39.53 -4.11 15.43
N GLY A 784 -38.58 -3.25 15.81
CA GLY A 784 -37.43 -3.65 16.63
C GLY A 784 -36.10 -2.97 16.28
N TRP A 785 -35.91 -2.47 15.06
CA TRP A 785 -34.65 -1.80 14.70
C TRP A 785 -34.36 -0.55 15.53
N SER A 786 -35.38 0.26 15.87
CA SER A 786 -35.21 1.42 16.75
C SER A 786 -34.60 1.05 18.12
N ALA A 787 -35.09 -0.02 18.74
CA ALA A 787 -34.56 -0.54 20.00
C ALA A 787 -33.12 -1.07 19.88
N LEU A 788 -32.78 -1.71 18.74
CA LEU A 788 -31.42 -2.17 18.47
C LEU A 788 -30.44 -1.02 18.30
N VAL A 789 -30.81 0.01 17.55
CA VAL A 789 -30.00 1.22 17.39
C VAL A 789 -29.80 1.90 18.74
N ALA A 790 -30.86 2.05 19.54
CA ALA A 790 -30.78 2.60 20.90
C ALA A 790 -29.82 1.80 21.81
N GLN A 791 -29.84 0.47 21.72
CA GLN A 791 -28.95 -0.40 22.49
C GLN A 791 -27.47 -0.17 22.10
N GLN A 792 -27.15 -0.10 20.81
CA GLN A 792 -25.78 0.11 20.35
C GLN A 792 -25.27 1.51 20.68
N LEU A 793 -26.11 2.54 20.51
CA LEU A 793 -25.78 3.92 20.91
C LEU A 793 -25.51 4.01 22.42
N SER A 794 -26.38 3.41 23.25
CA SER A 794 -26.20 3.37 24.71
C SER A 794 -24.88 2.71 25.11
N ARG A 795 -24.51 1.63 24.41
CA ARG A 795 -23.23 0.94 24.60
C ARG A 795 -22.05 1.85 24.29
N LEU A 796 -22.04 2.50 23.12
CA LEU A 796 -20.95 3.40 22.71
C LEU A 796 -20.81 4.60 23.66
N LYS A 797 -21.94 5.16 24.13
CA LYS A 797 -21.97 6.20 25.17
C LYS A 797 -21.25 5.74 26.45
N SER A 798 -21.52 4.51 26.90
CA SER A 798 -20.95 3.94 28.12
C SER A 798 -19.48 3.50 28.01
N CYS A 799 -18.98 3.21 26.81
CA CYS A 799 -17.61 2.78 26.61
C CYS A 799 -16.59 3.93 26.69
N ALA A 800 -17.02 5.19 26.54
CA ALA A 800 -16.13 6.35 26.63
C ALA A 800 -15.92 6.87 28.06
N THR A 801 -16.74 6.41 29.03
CA THR A 801 -16.65 6.77 30.45
C THR A 801 -15.81 5.78 31.27
N ARG A 802 -15.26 4.75 30.64
CA ARG A 802 -14.22 3.84 31.18
C ARG A 802 -12.90 4.15 30.51
#